data_AF-A0A848AUN7-F1
#
_entry.id   AF-A0A848AUN7-F1
#
_cell.length_a   1.000
_cell.length_b   1.000
_cell.length_c   1.000
_cell.angle_alpha   90.00
_cell.angle_beta   90.00
_cell.angle_gamma   90.00
#
_symmetry.space_group_name_H-M   'P 1'
#
loop_
_entity.id
_entity.type
_entity.pdbx_description
1 polymer ?
#
loop_
_entity_poly.entity_id
_entity_poly.type
_entity_poly.pdbx_seq_one_letter_code
_entity_poly.pdbx_strand_id
1 'polypeptide(L)'
;MLKHSLLTTALTGIMLCSHGARVFYQSEEAARSYQIPVTADQVGHTATFLGCAQRFNDNYLHIVIYLTDPEGTRLGQTILDTKVTASISLIKTTQLIEGNYVLAETGNGDDPARGEMVMATAIDWDAPGDDIGNLQVEWNQMLDDLKDELSGELDSKTAELQGKITELQKQLNDAISKHDADQAAILKKLEEFQKEISALETELKARIAELEKAKGELQAEQDQLRADHEKDIAALNARINELDSRYGAEITEIRNMITQLTQNLEQLEDRFSATDEELKEKIEQLEKEQQEIRQEIGNGNPELNARLDVLEKQQQELENRLNEETEALRGEISELSKQQNQLRQELELAKIKHDSDIASIRSRIDSETATLKAAHEADIKLLEQSISNLDSKYAAESGRLSSELDRTNDRLAELEKAYAAGNKELESEINALKLDQLSLSSRIANLEAAHSRDVSALQSQISEKNAALNDKIDSAVADLRQEQLAAENRYREQVRELNDRLAGLEAKLDAKVDRLSDADRELYKEIAALREKLAGHQAELEAVKAAHERDIAALEEQYRELDAEYQADKAELDSRIADIETDIVGLREKHEADIAAIHTEINEAAQGLNEEIKTLYQELAAQKEAMENHKQEVVQAIDRIQQQIALLDAAINERLTNLENRIRYSVYSDEKLAELKKVYEQKVREKEAEIATLDIEIRKQQEAGRDVALLVEQRNQALTELEKLRNELKDIEFAIVIRNDESEFAVHEAEILQLKKELAALRNSTDALIKDLQQQLIDTEKKLLALIEEIKAGAADENQELRQELEAFKEQVLELIEKLQAGQTGGDDALKQLIEELDASHKELLAKLEQQFADRLEELKVQQDKQYDNLRTTISDLALQQRYSNGGFYERNSYQLPNIESEEVPADNRDLRVSPDKTLEMENL
;
A
#
# COMPACT_ATOMS: atom_id res chain seq x y z
N MET A 1 67.46 -7.16 90.31
CA MET A 1 68.41 -7.06 91.43
C MET A 1 67.66 -7.08 92.76
N LEU A 2 67.04 -8.21 93.13
CA LEU A 2 66.10 -8.30 94.26
C LEU A 2 66.43 -9.54 95.13
N LYS A 3 67.71 -9.71 95.53
CA LYS A 3 68.18 -10.92 96.23
C LYS A 3 69.17 -10.75 97.40
N HIS A 4 69.46 -9.53 97.88
CA HIS A 4 70.43 -9.34 98.98
C HIS A 4 69.89 -8.74 100.29
N SER A 5 68.61 -8.36 100.39
CA SER A 5 68.17 -7.51 101.51
C SER A 5 67.28 -8.17 102.58
N LEU A 6 66.93 -9.46 102.46
CA LEU A 6 65.86 -10.06 103.27
C LEU A 6 66.31 -11.03 104.38
N LEU A 7 67.59 -11.38 104.51
CA LEU A 7 68.05 -12.37 105.51
C LEU A 7 68.78 -11.78 106.74
N THR A 8 69.17 -10.51 106.71
CA THR A 8 69.91 -9.86 107.81
C THR A 8 68.99 -9.22 108.85
N THR A 9 67.70 -9.04 108.54
CA THR A 9 66.75 -8.24 109.33
C THR A 9 65.84 -9.06 110.27
N ALA A 10 66.04 -10.38 110.38
CA ALA A 10 65.10 -11.28 111.07
C ALA A 10 65.53 -11.80 112.46
N LEU A 11 66.69 -11.41 113.03
CA LEU A 11 67.17 -11.95 114.32
C LEU A 11 67.41 -10.94 115.46
N THR A 12 66.94 -9.69 115.33
CA THR A 12 66.94 -8.66 116.40
C THR A 12 65.52 -8.36 116.93
N GLY A 13 64.60 -9.32 116.81
CA GLY A 13 63.18 -9.18 117.14
C GLY A 13 62.79 -9.38 118.61
N ILE A 14 63.73 -9.58 119.54
CA ILE A 14 63.40 -9.75 120.97
C ILE A 14 64.46 -9.04 121.80
N MET A 15 64.15 -7.85 122.34
CA MET A 15 64.58 -7.32 123.64
C MET A 15 64.43 -5.80 123.68
N LEU A 16 63.40 -5.29 124.37
CA LEU A 16 63.36 -3.93 124.92
C LEU A 16 62.58 -3.98 126.24
N CYS A 17 63.20 -4.57 127.27
CA CYS A 17 62.92 -4.18 128.65
C CYS A 17 63.94 -3.11 129.02
N SER A 18 63.44 -1.99 129.53
CA SER A 18 64.19 -0.85 130.02
C SER A 18 65.18 -1.27 131.10
N HIS A 19 66.47 -1.22 130.80
CA HIS A 19 67.62 -0.73 131.57
C HIS A 19 68.83 -0.98 130.64
N GLY A 20 69.61 0.07 130.35
CA GLY A 20 70.64 0.05 129.30
C GLY A 20 71.64 -1.08 129.51
N ALA A 21 71.73 -1.97 128.52
CA ALA A 21 72.71 -3.04 128.47
C ALA A 21 73.67 -2.76 127.32
N ARG A 22 74.98 -2.86 127.57
CA ARG A 22 76.03 -2.64 126.56
C ARG A 22 76.60 -3.98 126.13
N VAL A 23 76.56 -4.24 124.84
CA VAL A 23 77.38 -5.32 124.26
C VAL A 23 78.83 -4.86 124.33
N PHE A 24 79.64 -5.47 125.20
CA PHE A 24 81.06 -5.10 125.35
C PHE A 24 81.99 -6.07 124.63
N TYR A 25 81.47 -7.22 124.19
CA TYR A 25 82.18 -8.14 123.32
C TYR A 25 81.21 -8.76 122.32
N GLN A 26 81.58 -8.73 121.05
CA GLN A 26 80.90 -9.46 119.98
C GLN A 26 81.98 -10.01 119.03
N SER A 27 81.94 -11.31 118.77
CA SER A 27 82.86 -11.94 117.81
C SER A 27 82.58 -11.44 116.39
N GLU A 28 83.61 -10.97 115.69
CA GLU A 28 83.53 -10.56 114.28
C GLU A 28 83.65 -11.75 113.31
N GLU A 29 84.32 -12.84 113.73
CA GLU A 29 84.56 -14.06 112.95
C GLU A 29 84.48 -15.31 113.85
N ALA A 30 84.29 -16.49 113.24
CA ALA A 30 84.19 -17.77 113.94
C ALA A 30 85.57 -18.27 114.46
N ALA A 31 85.64 -18.83 115.68
CA ALA A 31 86.89 -19.34 116.29
C ALA A 31 86.61 -20.47 117.29
N ARG A 32 87.61 -21.27 117.68
CA ARG A 32 87.41 -22.37 118.66
C ARG A 32 87.29 -21.94 120.11
N SER A 33 87.93 -20.83 120.45
CA SER A 33 87.92 -20.25 121.78
C SER A 33 88.01 -18.75 121.65
N TYR A 34 87.18 -18.03 122.38
CA TYR A 34 87.29 -16.59 122.52
C TYR A 34 87.82 -16.27 123.90
N GLN A 35 88.81 -15.37 123.93
CA GLN A 35 89.22 -14.70 125.14
C GLN A 35 88.46 -13.40 125.22
N ILE A 36 87.58 -13.29 126.21
CA ILE A 36 86.73 -12.14 126.42
C ILE A 36 87.33 -11.36 127.58
N PRO A 37 88.04 -10.24 127.30
CA PRO A 37 88.69 -9.45 128.32
C PRO A 37 87.63 -8.71 129.13
N VAL A 38 87.76 -8.79 130.45
CA VAL A 38 86.98 -8.02 131.40
C VAL A 38 87.94 -7.09 132.13
N THR A 39 87.70 -5.79 132.00
CA THR A 39 88.56 -4.74 132.57
C THR A 39 88.18 -4.41 134.02
N ALA A 40 89.09 -3.77 134.77
CA ALA A 40 88.91 -3.47 136.18
C ALA A 40 87.63 -2.65 136.51
N ASP A 41 87.15 -1.84 135.57
CA ASP A 41 85.92 -1.05 135.69
C ASP A 41 84.62 -1.87 135.57
N GLN A 42 84.73 -3.13 135.14
CA GLN A 42 83.60 -4.05 135.00
C GLN A 42 83.53 -5.08 136.12
N VAL A 43 84.49 -5.08 137.05
CA VAL A 43 84.54 -6.04 138.15
C VAL A 43 83.34 -5.86 139.08
N GLY A 44 82.63 -6.95 139.35
CA GLY A 44 81.39 -6.97 140.13
C GLY A 44 80.12 -6.74 139.31
N HIS A 45 80.22 -6.30 138.04
CA HIS A 45 79.06 -6.17 137.16
C HIS A 45 78.44 -7.53 136.84
N THR A 46 77.14 -7.51 136.53
CA THR A 46 76.42 -8.68 136.04
C THR A 46 76.51 -8.73 134.52
N ALA A 47 77.18 -9.76 133.99
CA ALA A 47 77.26 -9.96 132.55
C ALA A 47 76.71 -11.32 132.12
N THR A 48 76.09 -11.34 130.94
CA THR A 48 75.67 -12.58 130.27
C THR A 48 76.59 -12.85 129.10
N PHE A 49 77.22 -14.02 129.14
CA PHE A 49 77.98 -14.59 128.04
C PHE A 49 77.08 -15.53 127.25
N LEU A 50 77.00 -15.32 125.94
CA LEU A 50 76.31 -16.17 125.00
C LEU A 50 77.33 -16.70 124.01
N GLY A 51 77.40 -18.02 123.88
CA GLY A 51 78.24 -18.70 122.90
C GLY A 51 77.43 -19.70 122.11
N CYS A 52 77.58 -19.70 120.79
CA CYS A 52 77.01 -20.72 119.91
C CYS A 52 78.14 -21.40 119.15
N ALA A 53 78.20 -22.73 119.23
CA ALA A 53 79.11 -23.51 118.40
C ALA A 53 78.33 -24.41 117.46
N GLN A 54 78.91 -24.63 116.29
CA GLN A 54 78.39 -25.54 115.30
C GLN A 54 79.48 -26.51 114.88
N ARG A 55 79.14 -27.79 114.80
CA ARG A 55 80.02 -28.83 114.25
C ARG A 55 79.32 -29.56 113.11
N PHE A 56 80.06 -29.75 112.03
CA PHE A 56 79.60 -30.40 110.80
C PHE A 56 80.31 -31.76 110.66
N ASN A 57 79.61 -32.87 110.87
CA ASN A 57 80.08 -34.22 110.56
C ASN A 57 78.91 -35.22 110.46
N ASP A 58 79.09 -36.27 109.66
CA ASP A 58 78.06 -37.28 109.34
C ASP A 58 78.06 -38.47 110.33
N ASN A 59 78.83 -38.42 111.43
CA ASN A 59 78.97 -39.48 112.44
C ASN A 59 78.65 -38.96 113.87
N TYR A 60 78.74 -39.83 114.90
CA TYR A 60 78.45 -39.47 116.30
C TYR A 60 79.36 -38.33 116.79
N LEU A 61 78.77 -37.16 117.01
CA LEU A 61 79.38 -35.91 117.47
C LEU A 61 79.15 -35.75 118.97
N HIS A 62 80.24 -35.55 119.72
CA HIS A 62 80.22 -35.08 121.11
C HIS A 62 80.71 -33.63 121.11
N ILE A 63 79.82 -32.66 121.34
CA ILE A 63 80.16 -31.22 121.34
C ILE A 63 80.01 -30.69 122.76
N VAL A 64 81.04 -30.03 123.28
CA VAL A 64 81.05 -29.42 124.61
C VAL A 64 81.44 -27.95 124.47
N ILE A 65 80.51 -27.04 124.76
CA ILE A 65 80.84 -25.62 124.97
C ILE A 65 80.96 -25.38 126.46
N TYR A 66 81.99 -24.64 126.86
CA TYR A 66 82.18 -24.27 128.25
C TYR A 66 82.71 -22.84 128.40
N LEU A 67 82.36 -22.23 129.52
CA LEU A 67 82.89 -20.95 129.97
C LEU A 67 83.76 -21.18 131.20
N THR A 68 84.99 -20.70 131.15
CA THR A 68 85.91 -20.64 132.30
C THR A 68 86.20 -19.19 132.66
N ASP A 69 86.26 -18.91 133.96
CA ASP A 69 86.66 -17.61 134.47
C ASP A 69 88.20 -17.41 134.37
N PRO A 70 88.70 -16.20 134.65
CA PRO A 70 90.13 -15.89 134.62
C PRO A 70 91.01 -16.72 135.57
N GLU A 71 90.44 -17.30 136.63
CA GLU A 71 91.16 -18.18 137.57
C GLU A 71 91.20 -19.65 137.10
N GLY A 72 90.54 -19.97 135.98
CA GLY A 72 90.46 -21.31 135.40
C GLY A 72 89.30 -22.15 135.93
N THR A 73 88.39 -21.59 136.72
CA THR A 73 87.19 -22.27 137.23
C THR A 73 86.14 -22.35 136.13
N ARG A 74 85.60 -23.55 135.88
CA ARG A 74 84.55 -23.75 134.87
C ARG A 74 83.18 -23.30 135.41
N LEU A 75 82.69 -22.17 134.90
CA LEU A 75 81.43 -21.53 135.34
C LEU A 75 80.17 -22.16 134.74
N GLY A 76 80.30 -22.77 133.57
CA GLY A 76 79.20 -23.43 132.88
C GLY A 76 79.70 -24.30 131.74
N GLN A 77 78.97 -25.37 131.46
CA GLN A 77 79.18 -26.17 130.27
C GLN A 77 77.84 -26.70 129.75
N THR A 78 77.74 -26.86 128.44
CA THR A 78 76.63 -27.51 127.77
C THR A 78 77.21 -28.58 126.85
N ILE A 79 76.64 -29.78 126.92
CA ILE A 79 77.10 -30.96 126.17
C ILE A 79 75.96 -31.42 125.27
N LEU A 80 76.26 -31.70 124.00
CA LEU A 80 75.33 -32.29 123.06
C LEU A 80 75.98 -33.50 122.39
N ASP A 81 75.31 -34.64 122.51
CA ASP A 81 75.61 -35.85 121.75
C ASP A 81 74.58 -36.01 120.62
N THR A 82 75.04 -36.01 119.36
CA THR A 82 74.15 -36.09 118.20
C THR A 82 74.81 -36.85 117.04
N LYS A 83 74.02 -37.29 116.05
CA LYS A 83 74.51 -37.93 114.81
C LYS A 83 74.30 -37.08 113.56
N VAL A 84 73.87 -35.82 113.72
CA VAL A 84 73.63 -34.86 112.63
C VAL A 84 74.30 -33.52 112.97
N THR A 85 74.62 -32.73 111.94
CA THR A 85 75.06 -31.34 112.10
C THR A 85 74.12 -30.60 113.06
N ALA A 86 74.68 -30.08 114.15
CA ALA A 86 73.90 -29.37 115.15
C ALA A 86 74.68 -28.15 115.65
N SER A 87 73.92 -27.13 116.03
CA SER A 87 74.38 -25.99 116.79
C SER A 87 74.00 -26.17 118.25
N ILE A 88 74.92 -25.94 119.17
CA ILE A 88 74.68 -25.92 120.61
C ILE A 88 75.01 -24.53 121.14
N SER A 89 74.24 -24.05 122.11
CA SER A 89 74.45 -22.74 122.72
C SER A 89 74.67 -22.86 124.22
N LEU A 90 75.64 -22.11 124.73
CA LEU A 90 75.83 -21.85 126.16
C LEU A 90 75.42 -20.41 126.44
N ILE A 91 74.50 -20.24 127.39
CA ILE A 91 74.17 -18.93 127.95
C ILE A 91 74.50 -19.00 129.43
N LYS A 92 75.39 -18.11 129.89
CA LYS A 92 75.78 -18.05 131.29
C LYS A 92 75.86 -16.62 131.76
N THR A 93 75.09 -16.32 132.80
CA THR A 93 75.19 -15.07 133.55
C THR A 93 76.06 -15.29 134.78
N THR A 94 76.99 -14.37 135.03
CA THR A 94 77.90 -14.43 136.17
C THR A 94 78.31 -13.01 136.59
N GLN A 95 78.84 -12.89 137.81
CA GLN A 95 79.50 -11.67 138.23
C GLN A 95 80.93 -11.66 137.68
N LEU A 96 81.31 -10.52 137.13
CA LEU A 96 82.58 -10.33 136.47
C LEU A 96 83.72 -10.19 137.49
N ILE A 97 84.81 -10.92 137.29
CA ILE A 97 86.11 -10.68 137.92
C ILE A 97 87.13 -10.22 136.86
N GLU A 98 88.18 -9.52 137.29
CA GLU A 98 89.16 -8.97 136.34
C GLU A 98 89.93 -10.10 135.65
N GLY A 99 90.10 -9.98 134.33
CA GLY A 99 90.89 -10.91 133.52
C GLY A 99 90.13 -11.45 132.31
N ASN A 100 90.67 -12.50 131.69
CA ASN A 100 90.10 -13.07 130.47
C ASN A 100 89.19 -14.25 130.78
N TYR A 101 87.90 -14.08 130.50
CA TYR A 101 86.98 -15.21 130.44
C TYR A 101 87.23 -15.97 129.14
N VAL A 102 87.25 -17.30 129.23
CA VAL A 102 87.45 -18.15 128.06
C VAL A 102 86.17 -18.91 127.76
N LEU A 103 85.57 -18.60 126.61
CA LEU A 103 84.43 -19.31 126.07
C LEU A 103 84.93 -20.18 124.92
N ALA A 104 84.90 -21.50 125.10
CA ALA A 104 85.54 -22.43 124.18
C ALA A 104 84.70 -23.67 123.90
N GLU A 105 84.96 -24.27 122.75
CA GLU A 105 84.37 -25.52 122.29
C GLU A 105 85.42 -26.66 122.36
N THR A 106 84.98 -27.87 122.72
CA THR A 106 85.79 -29.10 122.68
C THR A 106 84.93 -30.32 122.42
N GLY A 107 85.54 -31.43 121.96
CA GLY A 107 84.84 -32.70 121.73
C GLY A 107 85.53 -33.66 120.76
N ASN A 108 85.12 -34.93 120.74
CA ASN A 108 85.79 -36.02 120.02
C ASN A 108 85.33 -36.14 118.55
N GLY A 109 86.29 -36.15 117.61
CA GLY A 109 86.10 -36.40 116.18
C GLY A 109 87.37 -36.04 115.38
N ASP A 110 87.77 -36.92 114.45
CA ASP A 110 89.10 -37.04 113.82
C ASP A 110 89.62 -35.84 112.99
N ASP A 111 88.94 -34.69 112.99
CA ASP A 111 89.44 -33.45 112.41
C ASP A 111 89.40 -32.30 113.44
N PRO A 112 90.53 -31.99 114.09
CA PRO A 112 90.63 -30.86 115.02
C PRO A 112 90.52 -29.48 114.35
N ALA A 113 90.13 -29.37 113.07
CA ALA A 113 89.82 -28.09 112.41
C ALA A 113 88.32 -27.86 112.13
N ARG A 114 87.41 -28.82 112.36
CA ARG A 114 85.99 -28.75 111.90
C ARG A 114 84.93 -28.44 112.97
N GLY A 115 85.33 -27.77 114.04
CA GLY A 115 84.40 -27.28 115.07
C GLY A 115 84.79 -25.87 115.44
N GLU A 116 83.84 -24.94 115.38
CA GLU A 116 84.06 -23.52 115.63
C GLU A 116 82.87 -22.95 116.41
N MET A 117 83.16 -22.02 117.31
CA MET A 117 82.17 -21.13 117.90
C MET A 117 81.79 -20.10 116.82
N VAL A 118 80.57 -20.17 116.29
CA VAL A 118 80.06 -19.28 115.22
C VAL A 118 79.73 -17.90 115.76
N MET A 119 79.46 -17.80 117.06
CA MET A 119 79.22 -16.53 117.75
C MET A 119 79.63 -16.63 119.21
N ALA A 120 80.28 -15.57 119.71
CA ALA A 120 80.37 -15.27 121.12
C ALA A 120 80.06 -13.80 121.37
N THR A 121 79.11 -13.55 122.26
CA THR A 121 78.70 -12.21 122.68
C THR A 121 78.69 -12.12 124.20
N ALA A 122 79.26 -11.06 124.76
CA ALA A 122 79.15 -10.73 126.17
C ALA A 122 78.45 -9.39 126.34
N ILE A 123 77.41 -9.41 127.16
CA ILE A 123 76.54 -8.25 127.41
C ILE A 123 76.71 -7.88 128.88
N ASP A 124 77.13 -6.64 129.12
CA ASP A 124 77.22 -6.02 130.43
C ASP A 124 75.89 -5.32 130.69
N TRP A 125 75.12 -5.83 131.65
CA TRP A 125 73.80 -5.32 131.95
C TRP A 125 73.83 -4.03 132.77
N ASP A 126 75.01 -3.63 133.25
CA ASP A 126 75.18 -2.49 134.13
C ASP A 126 75.74 -1.25 133.37
N ALA A 127 75.81 -1.28 132.03
CA ALA A 127 76.35 -0.22 131.16
C ALA A 127 75.38 0.30 130.05
N PRO A 128 75.32 1.62 129.73
CA PRO A 128 74.35 2.22 128.77
C PRO A 128 74.65 2.04 127.24
N GLY A 129 73.64 2.05 126.33
CA GLY A 129 73.74 1.87 124.83
C GLY A 129 72.82 2.77 123.92
N ASP A 130 73.00 2.75 122.57
CA ASP A 130 72.57 3.74 121.51
C ASP A 130 71.20 3.52 120.72
N ASP A 131 70.74 4.53 119.94
CA ASP A 131 69.35 5.07 119.73
C ASP A 131 68.51 4.71 118.43
N ILE A 132 67.16 4.83 118.46
CA ILE A 132 66.13 4.27 117.52
C ILE A 132 65.73 5.14 116.28
N GLY A 133 66.11 6.43 116.21
CA GLY A 133 65.51 7.40 115.27
C GLY A 133 65.83 7.24 113.77
N ASN A 134 66.95 6.62 113.40
CA ASN A 134 67.41 6.60 112.00
C ASN A 134 66.58 5.70 111.08
N LEU A 135 66.01 4.60 111.61
CA LEU A 135 65.23 3.64 110.80
C LEU A 135 63.89 4.19 110.29
N GLN A 136 63.33 5.20 110.95
CA GLN A 136 62.03 5.78 110.57
C GLN A 136 62.12 6.69 109.34
N VAL A 137 63.26 7.33 109.12
CA VAL A 137 63.47 8.26 107.99
C VAL A 137 63.55 7.49 106.66
N GLU A 138 64.28 6.39 106.63
CA GLU A 138 64.46 5.59 105.40
C GLU A 138 63.14 4.99 104.89
N TRP A 139 62.25 4.56 105.78
CA TRP A 139 60.96 4.00 105.38
C TRP A 139 60.01 5.02 104.74
N ASN A 140 60.01 6.27 105.20
CA ASN A 140 59.14 7.29 104.63
C ASN A 140 59.56 7.65 103.19
N GLN A 141 60.86 7.71 102.91
CA GLN A 141 61.36 8.04 101.57
C GLN A 141 60.96 6.99 100.53
N MET A 142 61.11 5.69 100.84
CA MET A 142 60.69 4.62 99.93
C MET A 142 59.20 4.68 99.60
N LEU A 143 58.38 5.13 100.54
CA LEU A 143 56.93 5.17 100.40
C LEU A 143 56.47 6.34 99.51
N ASP A 144 57.23 7.44 99.49
CA ASP A 144 56.95 8.59 98.63
C ASP A 144 57.42 8.35 97.19
N ASP A 145 58.58 7.74 96.96
CA ASP A 145 59.05 7.38 95.61
C ASP A 145 58.04 6.46 94.87
N LEU A 146 57.45 5.50 95.60
CA LEU A 146 56.41 4.60 95.09
C LEU A 146 55.11 5.33 94.71
N LYS A 147 54.73 6.40 95.43
CA LYS A 147 53.54 7.20 95.09
C LYS A 147 53.77 8.03 93.84
N ASP A 148 54.96 8.60 93.69
CA ASP A 148 55.30 9.44 92.54
C ASP A 148 55.34 8.61 91.25
N GLU A 149 55.93 7.41 91.29
CA GLU A 149 55.95 6.50 90.14
C GLU A 149 54.53 6.05 89.75
N LEU A 150 53.71 5.67 90.72
CA LEU A 150 52.33 5.22 90.47
C LEU A 150 51.44 6.36 89.93
N SER A 151 51.60 7.58 90.46
CA SER A 151 50.81 8.74 90.00
C SER A 151 51.18 9.17 88.59
N GLY A 152 52.48 9.18 88.24
CA GLY A 152 52.94 9.52 86.89
C GLY A 152 52.46 8.55 85.81
N GLU A 153 52.46 7.24 86.09
CA GLU A 153 51.95 6.24 85.13
C GLU A 153 50.43 6.36 84.96
N LEU A 154 49.71 6.63 86.05
CA LEU A 154 48.25 6.83 86.01
C LEU A 154 47.87 8.07 85.20
N ASP A 155 48.57 9.19 85.40
CA ASP A 155 48.33 10.45 84.69
C ASP A 155 48.62 10.31 83.19
N SER A 156 49.73 9.63 82.84
CA SER A 156 50.06 9.37 81.44
C SER A 156 49.00 8.51 80.73
N LYS A 157 48.53 7.43 81.37
CA LYS A 157 47.46 6.61 80.79
C LYS A 157 46.13 7.36 80.71
N THR A 158 45.84 8.21 81.69
CA THR A 158 44.63 9.04 81.69
C THR A 158 44.65 10.03 80.53
N ALA A 159 45.77 10.71 80.29
CA ALA A 159 45.93 11.63 79.16
C ALA A 159 45.81 10.91 77.80
N GLU A 160 46.40 9.72 77.66
CA GLU A 160 46.32 8.94 76.42
C GLU A 160 44.87 8.49 76.13
N LEU A 161 44.15 8.01 77.14
CA LEU A 161 42.74 7.64 77.01
C LEU A 161 41.88 8.85 76.64
N GLN A 162 42.13 10.00 77.26
CA GLN A 162 41.37 11.22 76.98
C GLN A 162 41.61 11.76 75.56
N GLY A 163 42.85 11.63 75.06
CA GLY A 163 43.17 11.90 73.65
C GLY A 163 42.43 10.97 72.69
N LYS A 164 42.39 9.66 72.96
CA LYS A 164 41.62 8.70 72.16
C LYS A 164 40.12 8.99 72.18
N ILE A 165 39.56 9.37 73.33
CA ILE A 165 38.14 9.75 73.45
C ILE A 165 37.85 10.97 72.57
N THR A 166 38.71 11.98 72.59
CA THR A 166 38.52 13.20 71.79
C THR A 166 38.62 12.92 70.29
N GLU A 167 39.57 12.09 69.87
CA GLU A 167 39.71 11.69 68.47
C GLU A 167 38.51 10.86 67.98
N LEU A 168 38.05 9.90 68.78
CA LEU A 168 36.85 9.12 68.45
C LEU A 168 35.59 9.99 68.39
N GLN A 169 35.44 10.96 69.30
CA GLN A 169 34.35 11.93 69.26
C GLN A 169 34.38 12.77 67.98
N LYS A 170 35.57 13.20 67.55
CA LYS A 170 35.73 13.93 66.29
C LYS A 170 35.34 13.07 65.09
N GLN A 171 35.85 11.84 64.99
CA GLN A 171 35.51 10.92 63.90
C GLN A 171 34.01 10.62 63.84
N LEU A 172 33.37 10.46 65.01
CA LEU A 172 31.92 10.27 65.08
C LEU A 172 31.15 11.50 64.57
N ASN A 173 31.55 12.71 64.98
CA ASN A 173 30.89 13.94 64.53
C ASN A 173 31.08 14.19 63.03
N ASP A 174 32.27 13.89 62.48
CA ASP A 174 32.53 13.99 61.05
C ASP A 174 31.69 12.98 60.26
N ALA A 175 31.53 11.75 60.77
CA ALA A 175 30.68 10.72 60.17
C ALA A 175 29.20 11.09 60.20
N ILE A 176 28.70 11.64 61.32
CA ILE A 176 27.32 12.15 61.44
C ILE A 176 27.08 13.26 60.42
N SER A 177 27.99 14.24 60.36
CA SER A 177 27.86 15.38 59.44
C SER A 177 27.84 14.93 57.97
N LYS A 178 28.67 13.94 57.62
CA LYS A 178 28.69 13.35 56.27
C LYS A 178 27.38 12.61 55.97
N HIS A 179 26.89 11.81 56.91
CA HIS A 179 25.61 11.11 56.78
C HIS A 179 24.45 12.09 56.58
N ASP A 180 24.40 13.18 57.35
CA ASP A 180 23.35 14.20 57.23
C ASP A 180 23.39 14.90 55.86
N ALA A 181 24.60 15.16 55.32
CA ALA A 181 24.76 15.71 53.98
C ALA A 181 24.31 14.73 52.88
N ASP A 182 24.67 13.46 53.00
CA ASP A 182 24.25 12.41 52.06
C ASP A 182 22.73 12.21 52.11
N GLN A 183 22.13 12.22 53.31
CA GLN A 183 20.68 12.14 53.50
C GLN A 183 19.96 13.33 52.87
N ALA A 184 20.46 14.55 53.05
CA ALA A 184 19.89 15.75 52.41
C ALA A 184 19.97 15.69 50.89
N ALA A 185 21.07 15.17 50.33
CA ALA A 185 21.23 15.00 48.88
C ALA A 185 20.26 13.95 48.31
N ILE A 186 20.03 12.85 49.03
CA ILE A 186 19.06 11.82 48.64
C ILE A 186 17.63 12.38 48.68
N LEU A 187 17.27 13.11 49.75
CA LEU A 187 15.95 13.74 49.87
C LEU A 187 15.68 14.71 48.72
N LYS A 188 16.69 15.53 48.35
CA LYS A 188 16.55 16.44 47.21
C LYS A 188 16.31 15.71 45.88
N LYS A 189 17.02 14.60 45.63
CA LYS A 189 16.78 13.78 44.43
C LYS A 189 15.39 13.13 44.43
N LEU A 190 14.91 12.69 45.59
CA LEU A 190 13.54 12.15 45.71
C LEU A 190 12.49 13.22 45.39
N GLU A 191 12.67 14.45 45.85
CA GLU A 191 11.78 15.57 45.50
C GLU A 191 11.81 15.90 44.00
N GLU A 192 12.99 15.85 43.37
CA GLU A 192 13.14 16.05 41.92
C GLU A 192 12.43 14.95 41.13
N PHE A 193 12.65 13.68 41.45
CA PHE A 193 11.94 12.58 40.81
C PHE A 193 10.43 12.62 41.05
N GLN A 194 10.00 13.03 42.24
CA GLN A 194 8.57 13.17 42.52
C GLN A 194 7.93 14.27 41.66
N LYS A 195 8.63 15.37 41.39
CA LYS A 195 8.16 16.41 40.45
C LYS A 195 8.09 15.90 39.02
N GLU A 196 9.10 15.17 38.56
CA GLU A 196 9.12 14.58 37.21
C GLU A 196 7.98 13.58 37.01
N ILE A 197 7.76 12.67 37.98
CA ILE A 197 6.63 11.73 37.96
C ILE A 197 5.30 12.47 37.89
N SER A 198 5.13 13.53 38.69
CA SER A 198 3.88 14.31 38.71
C SER A 198 3.61 15.03 37.38
N ALA A 199 4.66 15.56 36.75
CA ALA A 199 4.57 16.21 35.44
C ALA A 199 4.18 15.20 34.36
N LEU A 200 4.86 14.05 34.33
CA LEU A 200 4.56 12.96 33.39
C LEU A 200 3.15 12.40 33.58
N GLU A 201 2.68 12.23 34.82
CA GLU A 201 1.32 11.78 35.09
C GLU A 201 0.26 12.76 34.55
N THR A 202 0.54 14.06 34.67
CA THR A 202 -0.34 15.13 34.16
C THR A 202 -0.37 15.12 32.62
N GLU A 203 0.79 14.98 31.97
CA GLU A 203 0.89 14.88 30.52
C GLU A 203 0.17 13.63 29.98
N LEU A 204 0.35 12.48 30.65
CA LEU A 204 -0.30 11.24 30.25
C LEU A 204 -1.83 11.35 30.35
N LYS A 205 -2.34 11.96 31.42
CA LYS A 205 -3.79 12.21 31.60
C LYS A 205 -4.34 13.14 30.52
N ALA A 206 -3.61 14.20 30.16
CA ALA A 206 -4.02 15.10 29.09
C ALA A 206 -4.11 14.36 27.74
N ARG A 207 -3.11 13.52 27.44
CA ARG A 207 -3.04 12.76 26.20
C ARG A 207 -4.11 11.67 26.10
N ILE A 208 -4.43 11.01 27.22
CA ILE A 208 -5.56 10.07 27.30
C ILE A 208 -6.88 10.81 27.00
N ALA A 209 -7.10 11.98 27.61
CA ALA A 209 -8.32 12.74 27.38
C ALA A 209 -8.47 13.20 25.91
N GLU A 210 -7.37 13.60 25.26
CA GLU A 210 -7.35 13.93 23.83
C GLU A 210 -7.68 12.72 22.95
N LEU A 211 -7.11 11.54 23.27
CA LEU A 211 -7.39 10.31 22.54
C LEU A 211 -8.83 9.83 22.72
N GLU A 212 -9.38 9.94 23.94
CA GLU A 212 -10.80 9.62 24.20
C GLU A 212 -11.73 10.55 23.43
N LYS A 213 -11.39 11.84 23.33
CA LYS A 213 -12.14 12.81 22.53
C LYS A 213 -12.08 12.47 21.04
N ALA A 214 -10.90 12.23 20.50
CA ALA A 214 -10.72 11.86 19.09
C ALA A 214 -11.46 10.56 18.74
N LYS A 215 -11.45 9.56 19.64
CA LYS A 215 -12.23 8.33 19.49
C LYS A 215 -13.72 8.61 19.42
N GLY A 216 -14.24 9.50 20.28
CA GLY A 216 -15.65 9.90 20.28
C GLY A 216 -16.06 10.63 19.00
N GLU A 217 -15.20 11.52 18.49
CA GLU A 217 -15.42 12.27 17.24
C GLU A 217 -15.45 11.31 16.03
N LEU A 218 -14.50 10.38 15.93
CA LEU A 218 -14.47 9.35 14.88
C LEU A 218 -15.68 8.40 14.93
N GLN A 219 -16.13 8.03 16.14
CA GLN A 219 -17.33 7.20 16.28
C GLN A 219 -18.58 7.93 15.76
N ALA A 220 -18.71 9.22 16.07
CA ALA A 220 -19.82 10.04 15.58
C ALA A 220 -19.78 10.21 14.05
N GLU A 221 -18.59 10.39 13.47
CA GLU A 221 -18.41 10.46 12.01
C GLU A 221 -18.76 9.13 11.34
N GLN A 222 -18.37 8.00 11.93
CA GLN A 222 -18.72 6.67 11.44
C GLN A 222 -20.24 6.42 11.47
N ASP A 223 -20.91 6.82 12.56
CA ASP A 223 -22.36 6.69 12.70
C ASP A 223 -23.10 7.59 11.69
N GLN A 224 -22.61 8.80 11.46
CA GLN A 224 -23.16 9.72 10.46
C GLN A 224 -23.00 9.17 9.04
N LEU A 225 -21.81 8.66 8.68
CA LEU A 225 -21.56 8.06 7.37
C LEU A 225 -22.45 6.83 7.12
N ARG A 226 -22.66 6.00 8.14
CA ARG A 226 -23.60 4.87 8.06
C ARG A 226 -25.03 5.33 7.79
N ALA A 227 -25.49 6.37 8.50
CA ALA A 227 -26.84 6.90 8.29
C ALA A 227 -27.01 7.50 6.88
N ASP A 228 -25.99 8.21 6.37
CA ASP A 228 -26.02 8.79 5.03
C ASP A 228 -26.01 7.70 3.94
N HIS A 229 -25.16 6.66 4.09
CA HIS A 229 -25.18 5.51 3.18
C HIS A 229 -26.54 4.78 3.18
N GLU A 230 -27.17 4.60 4.34
CA GLU A 230 -28.46 3.93 4.43
C GLU A 230 -29.58 4.76 3.75
N LYS A 231 -29.49 6.08 3.84
CA LYS A 231 -30.36 7.01 3.12
C LYS A 231 -30.14 6.96 1.61
N ASP A 232 -28.89 6.88 1.15
CA ASP A 232 -28.57 6.75 -0.27
C ASP A 232 -29.04 5.43 -0.85
N ILE A 233 -28.86 4.32 -0.11
CA ILE A 233 -29.42 3.02 -0.48
C ILE A 233 -30.94 3.09 -0.61
N ALA A 234 -31.63 3.73 0.33
CA ALA A 234 -33.08 3.91 0.27
C ALA A 234 -33.50 4.75 -0.97
N ALA A 235 -32.77 5.82 -1.28
CA ALA A 235 -33.03 6.67 -2.44
C ALA A 235 -32.78 5.93 -3.77
N LEU A 236 -31.70 5.15 -3.86
CA LEU A 236 -31.39 4.32 -5.03
C LEU A 236 -32.45 3.24 -5.24
N ASN A 237 -32.86 2.54 -4.18
CA ASN A 237 -33.93 1.55 -4.25
C ASN A 237 -35.27 2.17 -4.69
N ALA A 238 -35.60 3.38 -4.23
CA ALA A 238 -36.78 4.08 -4.70
C ALA A 238 -36.71 4.40 -6.21
N ARG A 239 -35.54 4.83 -6.70
CA ARG A 239 -35.32 5.12 -8.13
C ARG A 239 -35.34 3.87 -9.00
N ILE A 240 -34.79 2.75 -8.51
CA ILE A 240 -34.88 1.44 -9.18
C ILE A 240 -36.35 1.03 -9.32
N ASN A 241 -37.12 1.09 -8.23
CA ASN A 241 -38.55 0.74 -8.27
C ASN A 241 -39.35 1.65 -9.21
N GLU A 242 -39.03 2.94 -9.27
CA GLU A 242 -39.66 3.87 -10.21
C GLU A 242 -39.33 3.49 -11.66
N LEU A 243 -38.07 3.21 -11.97
CA LEU A 243 -37.63 2.80 -13.30
C LEU A 243 -38.27 1.46 -13.71
N ASP A 244 -38.29 0.47 -12.82
CA ASP A 244 -38.94 -0.82 -13.07
C ASP A 244 -40.44 -0.65 -13.36
N SER A 245 -41.13 0.23 -12.61
CA SER A 245 -42.53 0.52 -12.88
C SER A 245 -42.74 1.23 -14.22
N ARG A 246 -41.87 2.17 -14.61
CA ARG A 246 -41.96 2.89 -15.89
C ARG A 246 -41.72 1.95 -17.06
N TYR A 247 -40.62 1.21 -17.03
CA TYR A 247 -40.29 0.27 -18.10
C TYR A 247 -41.29 -0.89 -18.16
N GLY A 248 -41.81 -1.36 -17.03
CA GLY A 248 -42.90 -2.33 -17.01
C GLY A 248 -44.17 -1.83 -17.72
N ALA A 249 -44.52 -0.54 -17.54
CA ALA A 249 -45.64 0.08 -18.23
C ALA A 249 -45.37 0.23 -19.74
N GLU A 250 -44.20 0.74 -20.13
CA GLU A 250 -43.80 0.89 -21.54
C GLU A 250 -43.76 -0.46 -22.28
N ILE A 251 -43.21 -1.50 -21.65
CA ILE A 251 -43.21 -2.87 -22.20
C ILE A 251 -44.64 -3.37 -22.43
N THR A 252 -45.56 -3.07 -21.50
CA THR A 252 -46.97 -3.47 -21.63
C THR A 252 -47.64 -2.71 -22.77
N GLU A 253 -47.35 -1.42 -22.93
CA GLU A 253 -47.89 -0.59 -24.01
C GLU A 253 -47.38 -1.03 -25.39
N ILE A 254 -46.07 -1.27 -25.52
CA ILE A 254 -45.46 -1.82 -26.74
C ILE A 254 -46.08 -3.19 -27.07
N ARG A 255 -46.25 -4.07 -26.08
CA ARG A 255 -46.85 -5.40 -26.31
C ARG A 255 -48.30 -5.30 -26.78
N ASN A 256 -49.08 -4.36 -26.25
CA ASN A 256 -50.43 -4.10 -26.73
C ASN A 256 -50.43 -3.58 -28.18
N MET A 257 -49.49 -2.69 -28.51
CA MET A 257 -49.34 -2.14 -29.86
C MET A 257 -48.93 -3.21 -30.88
N ILE A 258 -47.99 -4.10 -30.52
CA ILE A 258 -47.65 -5.29 -31.33
C ILE A 258 -48.88 -6.16 -31.56
N THR A 259 -49.64 -6.45 -30.51
CA THR A 259 -50.88 -7.26 -30.61
C THR A 259 -51.89 -6.63 -31.58
N GLN A 260 -52.08 -5.32 -31.53
CA GLN A 260 -52.94 -4.59 -32.47
C GLN A 260 -52.41 -4.65 -33.91
N LEU A 261 -51.11 -4.48 -34.11
CA LEU A 261 -50.50 -4.57 -35.44
C LEU A 261 -50.63 -5.97 -36.03
N THR A 262 -50.47 -7.03 -35.23
CA THR A 262 -50.71 -8.42 -35.65
C THR A 262 -52.16 -8.62 -36.08
N GLN A 263 -53.14 -8.13 -35.32
CA GLN A 263 -54.55 -8.21 -35.70
C GLN A 263 -54.86 -7.44 -36.99
N ASN A 264 -54.26 -6.26 -37.17
CA ASN A 264 -54.42 -5.49 -38.40
C ASN A 264 -53.82 -6.20 -39.62
N LEU A 265 -52.68 -6.90 -39.45
CA LEU A 265 -52.07 -7.73 -40.49
C LEU A 265 -52.96 -8.91 -40.87
N GLU A 266 -53.49 -9.67 -39.90
CA GLU A 266 -54.44 -10.76 -40.16
C GLU A 266 -55.68 -10.27 -40.93
N GLN A 267 -56.25 -9.12 -40.52
CA GLN A 267 -57.39 -8.54 -41.24
C GLN A 267 -57.05 -8.11 -42.67
N LEU A 268 -55.83 -7.63 -42.91
CA LEU A 268 -55.39 -7.24 -44.24
C LEU A 268 -55.20 -8.47 -45.12
N GLU A 269 -54.63 -9.55 -44.57
CA GLU A 269 -54.42 -10.83 -45.24
C GLU A 269 -55.75 -11.52 -45.61
N ASP A 270 -56.74 -11.49 -44.70
CA ASP A 270 -58.10 -11.93 -44.97
C ASP A 270 -58.74 -11.12 -46.11
N ARG A 271 -58.54 -9.80 -46.13
CA ARG A 271 -59.05 -8.93 -47.21
C ARG A 271 -58.37 -9.23 -48.54
N PHE A 272 -57.05 -9.44 -48.55
CA PHE A 272 -56.34 -9.82 -49.78
C PHE A 272 -56.85 -11.15 -50.32
N SER A 273 -57.00 -12.16 -49.46
CA SER A 273 -57.53 -13.47 -49.83
C SER A 273 -58.95 -13.40 -50.39
N ALA A 274 -59.82 -12.60 -49.77
CA ALA A 274 -61.18 -12.38 -50.26
C ALA A 274 -61.20 -11.69 -51.64
N THR A 275 -60.32 -10.70 -51.84
CA THR A 275 -60.24 -9.96 -53.11
C THR A 275 -59.69 -10.86 -54.23
N ASP A 276 -58.74 -11.73 -53.91
CA ASP A 276 -58.15 -12.68 -54.86
C ASP A 276 -59.18 -13.74 -55.30
N GLU A 277 -60.00 -14.23 -54.37
CA GLU A 277 -61.09 -15.16 -54.70
C GLU A 277 -62.17 -14.48 -55.55
N GLU A 278 -62.55 -13.22 -55.26
CA GLU A 278 -63.47 -12.44 -56.12
C GLU A 278 -62.93 -12.24 -57.54
N LEU A 279 -61.61 -12.01 -57.69
CA LEU A 279 -60.97 -11.87 -59.00
C LEU A 279 -60.98 -13.19 -59.76
N LYS A 280 -60.71 -14.29 -59.07
CA LYS A 280 -60.72 -15.64 -59.64
C LYS A 280 -62.12 -16.06 -60.12
N GLU A 281 -63.17 -15.77 -59.34
CA GLU A 281 -64.56 -15.99 -59.77
C GLU A 281 -64.91 -15.17 -61.03
N LYS A 282 -64.48 -13.91 -61.09
CA LYS A 282 -64.67 -13.07 -62.30
C LYS A 282 -63.95 -13.62 -63.52
N ILE A 283 -62.73 -14.15 -63.35
CA ILE A 283 -61.97 -14.77 -64.44
C ILE A 283 -62.70 -16.02 -64.95
N GLU A 284 -63.14 -16.91 -64.07
CA GLU A 284 -63.92 -18.11 -64.46
C GLU A 284 -65.22 -17.73 -65.19
N GLN A 285 -65.91 -16.69 -64.74
CA GLN A 285 -67.13 -16.22 -65.38
C GLN A 285 -66.87 -15.71 -66.81
N LEU A 286 -65.81 -14.93 -67.01
CA LEU A 286 -65.41 -14.43 -68.33
C LEU A 286 -64.96 -15.56 -69.27
N GLU A 287 -64.30 -16.59 -68.75
CA GLU A 287 -63.91 -17.76 -69.54
C GLU A 287 -65.12 -18.58 -70.00
N LYS A 288 -66.14 -18.71 -69.14
CA LYS A 288 -67.40 -19.38 -69.48
C LYS A 288 -68.18 -18.64 -70.57
N GLU A 289 -68.28 -17.31 -70.46
CA GLU A 289 -68.90 -16.46 -71.51
C GLU A 289 -68.15 -16.61 -72.85
N GLN A 290 -66.83 -16.74 -72.83
CA GLN A 290 -66.04 -16.99 -74.04
C GLN A 290 -66.31 -18.36 -74.69
N GLN A 291 -66.62 -19.40 -73.91
CA GLN A 291 -66.96 -20.73 -74.45
C GLN A 291 -68.36 -20.77 -75.08
N GLU A 292 -69.33 -20.09 -74.47
CA GLU A 292 -70.71 -20.01 -74.97
C GLU A 292 -70.77 -19.33 -76.36
N ILE A 293 -70.02 -18.22 -76.54
CA ILE A 293 -69.91 -17.53 -77.83
C ILE A 293 -69.29 -18.44 -78.91
N ARG A 294 -68.32 -19.28 -78.56
CA ARG A 294 -67.70 -20.24 -79.51
C ARG A 294 -68.65 -21.38 -79.90
N GLN A 295 -69.58 -21.77 -79.03
CA GLN A 295 -70.62 -22.76 -79.32
C GLN A 295 -71.71 -22.21 -80.27
N GLU A 296 -72.10 -20.95 -80.10
CA GLU A 296 -73.08 -20.30 -81.00
C GLU A 296 -72.57 -20.19 -82.44
N ILE A 297 -71.28 -19.92 -82.62
CA ILE A 297 -70.63 -19.87 -83.94
C ILE A 297 -70.58 -21.27 -84.60
N GLY A 298 -70.51 -22.36 -83.82
CA GLY A 298 -70.45 -23.73 -84.34
C GLY A 298 -71.79 -24.28 -84.86
N ASN A 299 -72.92 -23.77 -84.36
CA ASN A 299 -74.25 -24.33 -84.65
C ASN A 299 -74.99 -23.65 -85.83
N GLY A 300 -74.53 -22.49 -86.32
CA GLY A 300 -75.26 -21.71 -87.35
C GLY A 300 -75.14 -22.23 -88.80
N ASN A 301 -74.25 -23.19 -89.08
CA ASN A 301 -73.90 -23.57 -90.45
C ASN A 301 -74.89 -24.53 -91.19
N PRO A 302 -75.72 -25.36 -90.52
CA PRO A 302 -76.74 -26.17 -91.19
C PRO A 302 -78.05 -25.42 -91.51
N GLU A 303 -78.35 -24.34 -90.78
CA GLU A 303 -79.60 -23.56 -90.93
C GLU A 303 -79.54 -22.57 -92.10
N LEU A 304 -78.33 -22.22 -92.55
CA LEU A 304 -78.08 -21.34 -93.69
C LEU A 304 -78.46 -21.97 -95.04
N ASN A 305 -78.41 -23.30 -95.16
CA ASN A 305 -78.73 -24.02 -96.41
C ASN A 305 -80.23 -24.21 -96.66
N ALA A 306 -81.08 -24.08 -95.64
CA ALA A 306 -82.54 -24.12 -95.82
C ALA A 306 -83.15 -22.76 -96.22
N ARG A 307 -82.41 -21.66 -96.03
CA ARG A 307 -82.83 -20.29 -96.37
C ARG A 307 -82.55 -19.89 -97.82
N LEU A 308 -81.70 -20.63 -98.54
CA LEU A 308 -81.32 -20.32 -99.93
C LEU A 308 -82.48 -20.51 -100.93
N ASP A 309 -83.39 -21.48 -100.70
CA ASP A 309 -84.58 -21.75 -101.54
C ASP A 309 -85.70 -20.70 -101.38
N VAL A 310 -85.67 -19.91 -100.30
CA VAL A 310 -86.67 -18.84 -100.04
C VAL A 310 -86.24 -17.51 -100.67
N LEU A 311 -84.92 -17.30 -100.84
CA LEU A 311 -84.33 -16.04 -101.30
C LEU A 311 -84.49 -15.78 -102.81
N GLU A 312 -84.72 -16.80 -103.64
CA GLU A 312 -85.06 -16.61 -105.07
C GLU A 312 -86.40 -15.89 -105.28
N LYS A 313 -87.32 -15.93 -104.30
CA LYS A 313 -88.60 -15.22 -104.36
C LYS A 313 -88.55 -13.77 -103.85
N GLN A 314 -87.54 -13.40 -103.07
CA GLN A 314 -87.39 -12.05 -102.50
C GLN A 314 -86.61 -11.08 -103.41
N GLN A 315 -85.93 -11.61 -104.44
CA GLN A 315 -85.11 -10.81 -105.35
C GLN A 315 -85.91 -9.84 -106.24
N GLN A 316 -87.21 -10.09 -106.45
CA GLN A 316 -88.10 -9.21 -107.23
C GLN A 316 -88.57 -7.97 -106.43
N GLU A 317 -88.43 -7.97 -105.09
CA GLU A 317 -88.93 -6.90 -104.22
C GLU A 317 -87.80 -5.96 -103.73
N LEU A 318 -86.54 -6.41 -103.82
CA LEU A 318 -85.33 -5.62 -103.51
C LEU A 318 -84.98 -4.57 -104.57
N GLU A 319 -85.41 -4.75 -105.82
CA GLU A 319 -85.18 -3.77 -106.90
C GLU A 319 -85.86 -2.42 -106.64
N ASN A 320 -86.96 -2.40 -105.86
CA ASN A 320 -87.65 -1.16 -105.49
C ASN A 320 -87.08 -0.49 -104.23
N ARG A 321 -86.36 -1.23 -103.35
CA ARG A 321 -85.75 -0.69 -102.12
C ARG A 321 -84.39 -0.01 -102.35
N LEU A 322 -83.66 -0.43 -103.38
CA LEU A 322 -82.33 0.09 -103.71
C LEU A 322 -82.34 1.60 -104.06
N ASN A 323 -83.48 2.11 -104.55
CA ASN A 323 -83.63 3.52 -104.95
C ASN A 323 -83.85 4.46 -103.75
N GLU A 324 -84.27 3.95 -102.58
CA GLU A 324 -84.47 4.74 -101.36
C GLU A 324 -83.21 4.77 -100.47
N GLU A 325 -82.41 3.69 -100.46
CA GLU A 325 -81.16 3.57 -99.69
C GLU A 325 -80.03 4.48 -100.19
N THR A 326 -80.05 4.82 -101.49
CA THR A 326 -79.02 5.67 -102.12
C THR A 326 -79.08 7.13 -101.64
N GLU A 327 -80.26 7.63 -101.24
CA GLU A 327 -80.42 8.99 -100.68
C GLU A 327 -80.10 9.06 -99.17
N ALA A 328 -80.25 7.96 -98.42
CA ALA A 328 -79.93 7.89 -96.99
C ALA A 328 -78.42 7.87 -96.71
N LEU A 329 -77.65 7.09 -97.48
CA LEU A 329 -76.19 6.98 -97.35
C LEU A 329 -75.47 8.30 -97.64
N ARG A 330 -76.07 9.19 -98.44
CA ARG A 330 -75.53 10.52 -98.75
C ARG A 330 -75.61 11.47 -97.54
N GLY A 331 -76.58 11.25 -96.63
CA GLY A 331 -76.73 11.99 -95.38
C GLY A 331 -75.69 11.59 -94.31
N GLU A 332 -75.40 10.29 -94.17
CA GLU A 332 -74.43 9.79 -93.18
C GLU A 332 -72.98 10.19 -93.51
N ILE A 333 -72.60 10.20 -94.79
CA ILE A 333 -71.26 10.66 -95.23
C ILE A 333 -71.01 12.14 -94.86
N SER A 334 -72.06 12.96 -94.82
CA SER A 334 -71.99 14.38 -94.44
C SER A 334 -71.73 14.59 -92.94
N GLU A 335 -72.38 13.81 -92.07
CA GLU A 335 -72.18 13.90 -90.61
C GLU A 335 -70.85 13.30 -90.15
N LEU A 336 -70.39 12.21 -90.77
CA LEU A 336 -69.06 11.64 -90.49
C LEU A 336 -67.92 12.60 -90.87
N SER A 337 -68.07 13.36 -91.97
CA SER A 337 -67.10 14.42 -92.32
C SER A 337 -67.05 15.57 -91.30
N LYS A 338 -68.18 15.87 -90.66
CA LYS A 338 -68.26 16.88 -89.59
C LYS A 338 -67.54 16.41 -88.33
N GLN A 339 -67.79 15.16 -87.91
CA GLN A 339 -67.14 14.57 -86.74
C GLN A 339 -65.62 14.43 -86.93
N GLN A 340 -65.17 14.04 -88.13
CA GLN A 340 -63.74 13.98 -88.45
C GLN A 340 -63.05 15.35 -88.35
N ASN A 341 -63.71 16.43 -88.76
CA ASN A 341 -63.17 17.77 -88.67
C ASN A 341 -63.16 18.31 -87.22
N GLN A 342 -64.15 17.98 -86.40
CA GLN A 342 -64.16 18.31 -84.97
C GLN A 342 -63.03 17.62 -84.20
N LEU A 343 -62.85 16.31 -84.40
CA LEU A 343 -61.77 15.55 -83.74
C LEU A 343 -60.37 16.04 -84.14
N ARG A 344 -60.18 16.46 -85.40
CA ARG A 344 -58.93 17.10 -85.82
C ARG A 344 -58.67 18.43 -85.11
N GLN A 345 -59.72 19.22 -84.90
CA GLN A 345 -59.60 20.52 -84.23
C GLN A 345 -59.31 20.37 -82.73
N GLU A 346 -59.91 19.36 -82.08
CA GLU A 346 -59.64 19.01 -80.68
C GLU A 346 -58.22 18.46 -80.49
N LEU A 347 -57.74 17.61 -81.41
CA LEU A 347 -56.38 17.10 -81.38
C LEU A 347 -55.35 18.24 -81.49
N GLU A 348 -55.61 19.22 -82.34
CA GLU A 348 -54.69 20.34 -82.54
C GLU A 348 -54.66 21.30 -81.34
N LEU A 349 -55.81 21.54 -80.70
CA LEU A 349 -55.88 22.29 -79.44
C LEU A 349 -55.16 21.58 -78.29
N ALA A 350 -55.27 20.25 -78.22
CA ALA A 350 -54.57 19.44 -77.21
C ALA A 350 -53.05 19.49 -77.41
N LYS A 351 -52.56 19.44 -78.66
CA LYS A 351 -51.12 19.59 -78.96
C LYS A 351 -50.59 20.96 -78.57
N ILE A 352 -51.29 22.03 -78.93
CA ILE A 352 -50.90 23.41 -78.56
C ILE A 352 -50.82 23.55 -77.03
N LYS A 353 -51.78 22.98 -76.30
CA LYS A 353 -51.76 23.01 -74.83
C LYS A 353 -50.59 22.21 -74.26
N HIS A 354 -50.34 21.02 -74.78
CA HIS A 354 -49.23 20.16 -74.35
C HIS A 354 -47.86 20.82 -74.62
N ASP A 355 -47.68 21.47 -75.78
CA ASP A 355 -46.45 22.21 -76.10
C ASP A 355 -46.25 23.42 -75.17
N SER A 356 -47.34 24.10 -74.78
CA SER A 356 -47.31 25.18 -73.79
C SER A 356 -46.92 24.66 -72.39
N ASP A 357 -47.47 23.51 -71.98
CA ASP A 357 -47.16 22.90 -70.68
C ASP A 357 -45.70 22.41 -70.64
N ILE A 358 -45.19 21.82 -71.71
CA ILE A 358 -43.77 21.44 -71.87
C ILE A 358 -42.87 22.67 -71.76
N ALA A 359 -43.21 23.78 -72.43
CA ALA A 359 -42.42 25.01 -72.36
C ALA A 359 -42.38 25.61 -70.95
N SER A 360 -43.52 25.56 -70.23
CA SER A 360 -43.62 26.00 -68.84
C SER A 360 -42.77 25.14 -67.89
N ILE A 361 -42.85 23.82 -68.04
CA ILE A 361 -42.04 22.87 -67.24
C ILE A 361 -40.54 23.07 -67.49
N ARG A 362 -40.12 23.24 -68.75
CA ARG A 362 -38.71 23.51 -69.08
C ARG A 362 -38.21 24.80 -68.44
N SER A 363 -38.99 25.88 -68.51
CA SER A 363 -38.66 27.16 -67.85
C SER A 363 -38.52 27.01 -66.34
N ARG A 364 -39.37 26.18 -65.71
CA ARG A 364 -39.29 25.91 -64.27
C ARG A 364 -38.08 25.08 -63.89
N ILE A 365 -37.76 24.04 -64.68
CA ILE A 365 -36.56 23.23 -64.50
C ILE A 365 -35.30 24.10 -64.61
N ASP A 366 -35.22 24.99 -65.61
CA ASP A 366 -34.07 25.87 -65.81
C ASP A 366 -33.90 26.85 -64.64
N SER A 367 -35.01 27.42 -64.14
CA SER A 367 -35.03 28.30 -62.97
C SER A 367 -34.59 27.56 -61.70
N GLU A 368 -35.18 26.41 -61.40
CA GLU A 368 -34.90 25.62 -60.20
C GLU A 368 -33.44 25.12 -60.20
N THR A 369 -32.93 24.69 -61.37
CA THR A 369 -31.53 24.27 -61.55
C THR A 369 -30.55 25.42 -61.28
N ALA A 370 -30.87 26.64 -61.71
CA ALA A 370 -30.03 27.82 -61.45
C ALA A 370 -30.00 28.19 -59.96
N THR A 371 -31.14 28.12 -59.27
CA THR A 371 -31.20 28.34 -57.81
C THR A 371 -30.46 27.27 -57.02
N LEU A 372 -30.58 25.99 -57.41
CA LEU A 372 -29.90 24.89 -56.73
C LEU A 372 -28.38 25.02 -56.85
N LYS A 373 -27.87 25.35 -58.04
CA LYS A 373 -26.43 25.62 -58.24
C LYS A 373 -25.92 26.79 -57.38
N ALA A 374 -26.69 27.87 -57.26
CA ALA A 374 -26.30 29.02 -56.46
C ALA A 374 -26.28 28.69 -54.95
N ALA A 375 -27.19 27.84 -54.47
CA ALA A 375 -27.21 27.37 -53.09
C ALA A 375 -26.00 26.47 -52.79
N HIS A 376 -25.73 25.48 -53.65
CA HIS A 376 -24.57 24.60 -53.47
C HIS A 376 -23.23 25.36 -53.48
N GLU A 377 -23.08 26.38 -54.34
CA GLU A 377 -21.87 27.22 -54.36
C GLU A 377 -21.69 28.04 -53.06
N ALA A 378 -22.79 28.45 -52.43
CA ALA A 378 -22.76 29.15 -51.14
C ALA A 378 -22.40 28.20 -49.99
N ASP A 379 -22.96 26.99 -49.99
CA ASP A 379 -22.67 25.95 -49.01
C ASP A 379 -21.20 25.50 -49.09
N ILE A 380 -20.67 25.32 -50.30
CA ILE A 380 -19.25 25.02 -50.53
C ILE A 380 -18.36 26.10 -49.90
N LYS A 381 -18.66 27.38 -50.10
CA LYS A 381 -17.88 28.49 -49.49
C LYS A 381 -17.96 28.53 -47.97
N LEU A 382 -19.11 28.21 -47.39
CA LEU A 382 -19.30 28.12 -45.95
C LEU A 382 -18.49 26.96 -45.35
N LEU A 383 -18.51 25.80 -46.02
CA LEU A 383 -17.72 24.64 -45.64
C LEU A 383 -16.21 24.92 -45.75
N GLU A 384 -15.75 25.55 -46.83
CA GLU A 384 -14.35 25.96 -47.00
C GLU A 384 -13.89 26.91 -45.88
N GLN A 385 -14.73 27.87 -45.49
CA GLN A 385 -14.44 28.76 -44.35
C GLN A 385 -14.40 28.02 -43.01
N SER A 386 -15.32 27.08 -42.79
CA SER A 386 -15.36 26.28 -41.56
C SER A 386 -14.11 25.41 -41.43
N ILE A 387 -13.70 24.75 -42.52
CA ILE A 387 -12.48 23.95 -42.59
C ILE A 387 -11.25 24.82 -42.31
N SER A 388 -11.14 26.00 -42.93
CA SER A 388 -10.00 26.90 -42.70
C SER A 388 -9.91 27.41 -41.25
N ASN A 389 -11.06 27.63 -40.59
CA ASN A 389 -11.10 28.03 -39.19
C ASN A 389 -10.71 26.87 -38.26
N LEU A 390 -11.15 25.65 -38.56
CA LEU A 390 -10.77 24.45 -37.81
C LEU A 390 -9.28 24.16 -37.93
N ASP A 391 -8.70 24.25 -39.13
CA ASP A 391 -7.26 24.10 -39.35
C ASP A 391 -6.44 25.12 -38.54
N SER A 392 -6.90 26.37 -38.49
CA SER A 392 -6.25 27.43 -37.72
C SER A 392 -6.32 27.17 -36.21
N LYS A 393 -7.47 26.71 -35.70
CA LYS A 393 -7.62 26.31 -34.29
C LYS A 393 -6.77 25.10 -33.95
N TYR A 394 -6.75 24.09 -34.81
CA TYR A 394 -5.94 22.88 -34.62
C TYR A 394 -4.45 23.19 -34.59
N ALA A 395 -3.95 24.04 -35.50
CA ALA A 395 -2.56 24.47 -35.52
C ALA A 395 -2.17 25.24 -34.24
N ALA A 396 -3.06 26.11 -33.73
CA ALA A 396 -2.84 26.84 -32.49
C ALA A 396 -2.81 25.91 -31.26
N GLU A 397 -3.75 24.98 -31.17
CA GLU A 397 -3.84 24.04 -30.04
C GLU A 397 -2.69 23.04 -30.04
N SER A 398 -2.29 22.56 -31.23
CA SER A 398 -1.09 21.73 -31.41
C SER A 398 0.18 22.45 -30.95
N GLY A 399 0.34 23.74 -31.28
CA GLY A 399 1.46 24.55 -30.80
C GLY A 399 1.45 24.78 -29.29
N ARG A 400 0.25 24.95 -28.69
CA ARG A 400 0.07 25.11 -27.25
C ARG A 400 0.45 23.83 -26.49
N LEU A 401 -0.06 22.68 -26.95
CA LEU A 401 0.24 21.36 -26.39
C LEU A 401 1.74 21.03 -26.49
N SER A 402 2.38 21.34 -27.62
CA SER A 402 3.83 21.14 -27.76
C SER A 402 4.61 21.97 -26.73
N SER A 403 4.20 23.21 -26.48
CA SER A 403 4.86 24.08 -25.50
C SER A 403 4.63 23.62 -24.05
N GLU A 404 3.47 23.05 -23.74
CA GLU A 404 3.19 22.44 -22.43
C GLU A 404 3.98 21.15 -22.23
N LEU A 405 4.14 20.35 -23.28
CA LEU A 405 4.97 19.14 -23.25
C LEU A 405 6.43 19.49 -22.93
N ASP A 406 6.99 20.49 -23.61
CA ASP A 406 8.37 20.96 -23.36
C ASP A 406 8.55 21.44 -21.91
N ARG A 407 7.62 22.23 -21.37
CA ARG A 407 7.66 22.67 -19.96
C ARG A 407 7.56 21.52 -18.97
N THR A 408 6.78 20.50 -19.30
CA THR A 408 6.62 19.32 -18.44
C THR A 408 7.90 18.49 -18.44
N ASN A 409 8.55 18.34 -19.60
CA ASN A 409 9.85 17.68 -19.72
C ASN A 409 10.95 18.42 -18.96
N ASP A 410 10.98 19.76 -19.03
CA ASP A 410 11.94 20.57 -18.26
C ASP A 410 11.73 20.39 -16.75
N ARG A 411 10.48 20.41 -16.28
CA ARG A 411 10.13 20.13 -14.86
C ARG A 411 10.54 18.72 -14.44
N LEU A 412 10.36 17.73 -15.30
CA LEU A 412 10.74 16.35 -15.02
C LEU A 412 12.26 16.23 -14.83
N ALA A 413 13.03 16.87 -15.71
CA ALA A 413 14.49 16.92 -15.63
C ALA A 413 14.99 17.63 -14.36
N GLU A 414 14.34 18.71 -13.93
CA GLU A 414 14.63 19.37 -12.66
C GLU A 414 14.33 18.48 -11.46
N LEU A 415 13.20 17.76 -11.49
CA LEU A 415 12.80 16.83 -10.44
C LEU A 415 13.81 15.68 -10.30
N GLU A 416 14.23 15.08 -11.42
CA GLU A 416 15.26 14.03 -11.44
C GLU A 416 16.58 14.51 -10.82
N LYS A 417 16.98 15.76 -11.10
CA LYS A 417 18.18 16.37 -10.53
C LYS A 417 18.05 16.60 -9.02
N ALA A 418 16.86 17.01 -8.55
CA ALA A 418 16.58 17.19 -7.13
C ALA A 418 16.59 15.85 -6.37
N TYR A 419 15.99 14.80 -6.93
CA TYR A 419 16.03 13.46 -6.36
C TYR A 419 17.45 12.89 -6.29
N ALA A 420 18.26 13.08 -7.34
CA ALA A 420 19.65 12.65 -7.34
C ALA A 420 20.50 13.40 -6.29
N ALA A 421 20.22 14.68 -6.04
CA ALA A 421 20.86 15.45 -4.99
C ALA A 421 20.45 14.98 -3.58
N GLY A 422 19.14 14.81 -3.34
CA GLY A 422 18.62 14.31 -2.06
C GLY A 422 19.12 12.91 -1.71
N ASN A 423 19.23 12.02 -2.70
CA ASN A 423 19.81 10.68 -2.48
C ASN A 423 21.28 10.74 -2.05
N LYS A 424 22.08 11.65 -2.62
CA LYS A 424 23.48 11.83 -2.19
C LYS A 424 23.58 12.38 -0.77
N GLU A 425 22.69 13.28 -0.39
CA GLU A 425 22.65 13.86 0.95
C GLU A 425 22.27 12.82 2.00
N LEU A 426 21.22 12.03 1.73
CA LEU A 426 20.83 10.88 2.56
C LEU A 426 21.95 9.84 2.68
N GLU A 427 22.65 9.53 1.58
CA GLU A 427 23.78 8.59 1.61
C GLU A 427 24.92 9.11 2.51
N SER A 428 25.18 10.43 2.49
CA SER A 428 26.15 11.07 3.38
C SER A 428 25.74 10.99 4.85
N GLU A 429 24.48 11.28 5.17
CA GLU A 429 23.94 11.18 6.54
C GLU A 429 23.99 9.74 7.07
N ILE A 430 23.60 8.76 6.26
CA ILE A 430 23.66 7.34 6.61
C ILE A 430 25.10 6.92 6.94
N ASN A 431 26.07 7.39 6.16
CA ASN A 431 27.48 7.07 6.40
C ASN A 431 28.00 7.72 7.70
N ALA A 432 27.60 8.96 8.00
CA ALA A 432 27.94 9.64 9.25
C ALA A 432 27.34 8.91 10.47
N LEU A 433 26.05 8.56 10.41
CA LEU A 433 25.37 7.82 11.48
C LEU A 433 25.98 6.43 11.71
N LYS A 434 26.40 5.73 10.64
CA LYS A 434 27.15 4.47 10.76
C LYS A 434 28.45 4.64 11.53
N LEU A 435 29.17 5.74 11.28
CA LEU A 435 30.43 6.04 11.96
C LEU A 435 30.19 6.33 13.45
N ASP A 436 29.15 7.10 13.77
CA ASP A 436 28.74 7.38 15.15
C ASP A 436 28.31 6.11 15.89
N GLN A 437 27.55 5.22 15.24
CA GLN A 437 27.18 3.92 15.79
C GLN A 437 28.40 3.06 16.13
N LEU A 438 29.41 3.01 15.24
CA LEU A 438 30.67 2.30 15.47
C LEU A 438 31.47 2.89 16.64
N SER A 439 31.49 4.22 16.75
CA SER A 439 32.13 4.94 17.86
C SER A 439 31.46 4.63 19.20
N LEU A 440 30.12 4.70 19.24
CA LEU A 440 29.33 4.37 20.42
C LEU A 440 29.49 2.90 20.83
N SER A 441 29.46 1.97 19.88
CA SER A 441 29.74 0.54 20.15
C SER A 441 31.12 0.34 20.77
N SER A 442 32.15 1.00 20.24
CA SER A 442 33.52 0.90 20.79
C SER A 442 33.60 1.47 22.21
N ARG A 443 32.87 2.55 22.48
CA ARG A 443 32.81 3.20 23.79
C ARG A 443 32.06 2.35 24.82
N ILE A 444 30.96 1.69 24.42
CA ILE A 444 30.23 0.73 25.26
C ILE A 444 31.14 -0.45 25.61
N ALA A 445 31.79 -1.08 24.62
CA ALA A 445 32.70 -2.21 24.86
C ALA A 445 33.84 -1.86 25.82
N ASN A 446 34.40 -0.64 25.72
CA ASN A 446 35.42 -0.16 26.64
C ASN A 446 34.89 0.06 28.06
N LEU A 447 33.68 0.61 28.21
CA LEU A 447 33.04 0.81 29.50
C LEU A 447 32.67 -0.52 30.16
N GLU A 448 32.17 -1.50 29.40
CA GLU A 448 31.88 -2.85 29.89
C GLU A 448 33.16 -3.55 30.38
N ALA A 449 34.26 -3.43 29.64
CA ALA A 449 35.55 -3.99 30.03
C ALA A 449 36.11 -3.31 31.29
N ALA A 450 35.94 -1.99 31.44
CA ALA A 450 36.34 -1.27 32.65
C ALA A 450 35.47 -1.68 33.85
N HIS A 451 34.16 -1.71 33.68
CA HIS A 451 33.21 -2.12 34.72
C HIS A 451 33.48 -3.56 35.18
N SER A 452 33.75 -4.49 34.26
CA SER A 452 34.09 -5.88 34.60
C SER A 452 35.37 -5.98 35.44
N ARG A 453 36.39 -5.16 35.12
CA ARG A 453 37.62 -5.09 35.92
C ARG A 453 37.36 -4.50 37.31
N ASP A 454 36.58 -3.43 37.40
CA ASP A 454 36.26 -2.78 38.68
C ASP A 454 35.44 -3.71 39.58
N VAL A 455 34.46 -4.44 39.02
CA VAL A 455 33.69 -5.46 39.74
C VAL A 455 34.60 -6.58 40.24
N SER A 456 35.53 -7.05 39.41
CA SER A 456 36.50 -8.09 39.80
C SER A 456 37.43 -7.61 40.92
N ALA A 457 37.90 -6.35 40.84
CA ALA A 457 38.74 -5.74 41.87
C ALA A 457 37.99 -5.56 43.19
N LEU A 458 36.73 -5.09 43.13
CA LEU A 458 35.86 -4.97 44.31
C LEU A 458 35.55 -6.34 44.93
N GLN A 459 35.27 -7.36 44.12
CA GLN A 459 35.09 -8.73 44.60
C GLN A 459 36.34 -9.25 45.31
N SER A 460 37.53 -9.02 44.75
CA SER A 460 38.80 -9.39 45.39
C SER A 460 39.00 -8.67 46.73
N GLN A 461 38.74 -7.36 46.78
CA GLN A 461 38.84 -6.58 48.02
C GLN A 461 37.83 -7.04 49.08
N ILE A 462 36.60 -7.35 48.68
CA ILE A 462 35.57 -7.89 49.57
C ILE A 462 36.02 -9.25 50.12
N SER A 463 36.54 -10.14 49.27
CA SER A 463 37.04 -11.44 49.71
C SER A 463 38.23 -11.32 50.68
N GLU A 464 39.19 -10.44 50.41
CA GLU A 464 40.32 -10.19 51.31
C GLU A 464 39.87 -9.58 52.65
N LYS A 465 38.97 -8.60 52.61
CA LYS A 465 38.42 -7.98 53.83
C LYS A 465 37.63 -8.97 54.65
N ASN A 466 36.82 -9.82 54.02
CA ASN A 466 36.06 -10.86 54.69
C ASN A 466 36.97 -11.93 55.31
N ALA A 467 38.03 -12.35 54.61
CA ALA A 467 39.02 -13.26 55.17
C ALA A 467 39.71 -12.65 56.41
N ALA A 468 40.17 -11.40 56.32
CA ALA A 468 40.78 -10.69 57.45
C ALA A 468 39.81 -10.45 58.61
N LEU A 469 38.52 -10.25 58.33
CA LEU A 469 37.47 -10.14 59.35
C LEU A 469 37.21 -11.48 60.02
N ASN A 470 37.13 -12.56 59.24
CA ASN A 470 36.99 -13.91 59.77
C ASN A 470 38.19 -14.29 60.65
N ASP A 471 39.44 -14.01 60.23
CA ASP A 471 40.63 -14.27 61.05
C ASP A 471 40.58 -13.50 62.37
N LYS A 472 40.11 -12.24 62.35
CA LYS A 472 39.91 -11.43 63.57
C LYS A 472 38.80 -11.99 64.45
N ILE A 473 37.69 -12.42 63.87
CA ILE A 473 36.58 -13.05 64.59
C ILE A 473 37.07 -14.35 65.22
N ASP A 474 37.78 -15.20 64.48
CA ASP A 474 38.30 -16.48 64.98
C ASP A 474 39.32 -16.28 66.09
N SER A 475 40.22 -15.28 65.97
CA SER A 475 41.15 -14.91 67.04
C SER A 475 40.39 -14.39 68.28
N ALA A 476 39.43 -13.48 68.10
CA ALA A 476 38.64 -12.94 69.22
C ALA A 476 37.78 -14.03 69.88
N VAL A 477 37.25 -14.97 69.11
CA VAL A 477 36.52 -16.14 69.61
C VAL A 477 37.45 -17.08 70.36
N ALA A 478 38.68 -17.29 69.89
CA ALA A 478 39.68 -18.09 70.61
C ALA A 478 40.09 -17.44 71.93
N ASP A 479 40.33 -16.12 71.94
CA ASP A 479 40.64 -15.34 73.13
C ASP A 479 39.46 -15.37 74.12
N LEU A 480 38.23 -15.12 73.66
CA LEU A 480 37.02 -15.22 74.46
C LEU A 480 36.80 -16.63 75.03
N ARG A 481 37.10 -17.68 74.25
CA ARG A 481 37.06 -19.07 74.76
C ARG A 481 38.11 -19.30 75.84
N GLN A 482 39.31 -18.74 75.70
CA GLN A 482 40.36 -18.86 76.71
C GLN A 482 40.01 -18.08 77.99
N GLU A 483 39.45 -16.87 77.84
CA GLU A 483 38.90 -16.09 78.94
C GLU A 483 37.72 -16.79 79.59
N GLN A 484 36.81 -17.40 78.82
CA GLN A 484 35.70 -18.20 79.33
C GLN A 484 36.22 -19.40 80.11
N LEU A 485 37.27 -20.09 79.65
CA LEU A 485 37.85 -21.24 80.35
C LEU A 485 38.56 -20.82 81.65
N ALA A 486 39.26 -19.67 81.64
CA ALA A 486 39.86 -19.08 82.83
C ALA A 486 38.79 -18.59 83.82
N ALA A 487 37.72 -17.98 83.32
CA ALA A 487 36.56 -17.56 84.09
C ALA A 487 35.80 -18.77 84.65
N GLU A 488 35.63 -19.85 83.91
CA GLU A 488 34.99 -21.10 84.35
C GLU A 488 35.81 -21.78 85.45
N ASN A 489 37.15 -21.78 85.35
CA ASN A 489 38.01 -22.27 86.44
C ASN A 489 37.88 -21.41 87.70
N ARG A 490 37.87 -20.08 87.57
CA ARG A 490 37.59 -19.16 88.69
C ARG A 490 36.18 -19.36 89.24
N TYR A 491 35.19 -19.57 88.37
CA TYR A 491 33.80 -19.83 88.75
C TYR A 491 33.65 -21.17 89.44
N ARG A 492 34.36 -22.24 89.05
CA ARG A 492 34.35 -23.52 89.77
C ARG A 492 34.92 -23.38 91.18
N GLU A 493 35.95 -22.56 91.34
CA GLU A 493 36.56 -22.27 92.63
C GLU A 493 35.60 -21.44 93.52
N GLN A 494 34.98 -20.40 92.94
CA GLN A 494 33.93 -19.61 93.57
C GLN A 494 32.63 -20.39 93.81
N VAL A 495 32.27 -21.37 92.98
CA VAL A 495 31.11 -22.26 93.13
C VAL A 495 31.38 -23.30 94.20
N ARG A 496 32.63 -23.71 94.43
CA ARG A 496 32.99 -24.51 95.60
C ARG A 496 32.75 -23.72 96.89
N GLU A 497 33.21 -22.48 96.91
CA GLU A 497 33.02 -21.54 98.03
C GLU A 497 31.55 -21.09 98.19
N LEU A 498 30.83 -20.93 97.08
CA LEU A 498 29.42 -20.59 97.06
C LEU A 498 28.54 -21.79 97.35
N ASN A 499 28.87 -23.03 97.01
CA ASN A 499 28.10 -24.23 97.39
C ASN A 499 28.10 -24.44 98.90
N ASP A 500 29.22 -24.14 99.57
CA ASP A 500 29.28 -24.08 101.04
C ASP A 500 28.35 -22.97 101.60
N ARG A 501 28.10 -21.89 100.84
CA ARG A 501 27.11 -20.85 101.16
C ARG A 501 25.69 -21.17 100.66
N LEU A 502 25.53 -21.95 99.60
CA LEU A 502 24.29 -22.28 98.89
C LEU A 502 23.51 -23.32 99.69
N ALA A 503 24.18 -24.26 100.34
CA ALA A 503 23.57 -25.10 101.37
C ALA A 503 22.89 -24.28 102.49
N GLY A 504 23.35 -23.04 102.72
CA GLY A 504 22.73 -22.08 103.65
C GLY A 504 21.68 -21.14 103.04
N LEU A 505 21.60 -21.02 101.71
CA LEU A 505 20.67 -20.15 100.96
C LEU A 505 19.53 -20.91 100.29
N GLU A 506 19.68 -22.21 100.00
CA GLU A 506 18.65 -23.10 99.45
C GLU A 506 17.42 -23.17 100.39
N ALA A 507 17.62 -23.13 101.70
CA ALA A 507 16.54 -23.02 102.68
C ALA A 507 15.76 -21.68 102.62
N LYS A 508 16.28 -20.65 101.95
CA LYS A 508 15.64 -19.33 101.78
C LYS A 508 15.06 -19.11 100.38
N LEU A 509 15.43 -19.95 99.40
CA LEU A 509 15.03 -19.81 98.00
C LEU A 509 13.68 -20.49 97.70
N ASP A 510 13.32 -21.58 98.40
CA ASP A 510 12.00 -22.22 98.28
C ASP A 510 10.85 -21.23 98.50
N ALA A 511 11.03 -20.26 99.41
CA ALA A 511 10.04 -19.22 99.69
C ALA A 511 9.88 -18.13 98.61
N LYS A 512 10.79 -18.08 97.61
CA LYS A 512 10.73 -17.12 96.49
C LYS A 512 10.17 -17.74 95.21
N VAL A 513 10.28 -19.06 95.04
CA VAL A 513 9.77 -19.80 93.87
C VAL A 513 8.24 -19.69 93.76
N ASP A 514 7.52 -19.64 94.87
CA ASP A 514 6.07 -19.43 94.88
C ASP A 514 5.61 -18.08 94.30
N ARG A 515 6.49 -17.06 94.26
CA ARG A 515 6.16 -15.71 93.75
C ARG A 515 6.40 -15.52 92.25
N LEU A 516 7.20 -16.39 91.62
CA LEU A 516 7.50 -16.32 90.18
C LEU A 516 6.41 -17.01 89.33
N SER A 517 5.71 -17.99 89.91
CA SER A 517 4.59 -18.70 89.27
C SER A 517 3.40 -17.80 88.88
N ASP A 518 3.26 -16.63 89.49
CA ASP A 518 2.22 -15.65 89.15
C ASP A 518 2.59 -14.74 87.97
N ALA A 519 3.88 -14.57 87.67
CA ALA A 519 4.37 -13.74 86.56
C ALA A 519 4.26 -14.45 85.19
N ASP A 520 4.40 -15.78 85.18
CA ASP A 520 4.28 -16.59 83.96
C ASP A 520 2.87 -16.56 83.34
N ARG A 521 1.83 -16.20 84.10
CA ARG A 521 0.44 -16.16 83.62
C ARG A 521 0.13 -15.00 82.67
N GLU A 522 0.90 -13.91 82.69
CA GLU A 522 0.66 -12.76 81.79
C GLU A 522 1.38 -12.89 80.43
N LEU A 523 2.53 -13.55 80.37
CA LEU A 523 3.24 -13.79 79.11
C LEU A 523 2.43 -14.65 78.12
N TYR A 524 1.56 -15.53 78.63
CA TYR A 524 0.68 -16.36 77.78
C TYR A 524 -0.46 -15.58 77.10
N LYS A 525 -0.84 -14.39 77.56
CA LYS A 525 -1.89 -13.57 76.92
C LYS A 525 -1.37 -12.81 75.69
N GLU A 526 -0.11 -12.35 75.71
CA GLU A 526 0.49 -11.61 74.58
C GLU A 526 0.77 -12.51 73.36
N ILE A 527 1.12 -13.78 73.59
CA ILE A 527 1.36 -14.77 72.52
C ILE A 527 0.07 -15.10 71.75
N ALA A 528 -1.09 -15.07 72.43
CA ALA A 528 -2.38 -15.31 71.79
C ALA A 528 -2.79 -14.17 70.83
N ALA A 529 -2.55 -12.91 71.22
CA ALA A 529 -2.88 -11.74 70.41
C ALA A 529 -2.05 -11.61 69.11
N LEU A 530 -0.80 -12.10 69.12
CA LEU A 530 0.06 -12.09 67.93
C LEU A 530 -0.32 -13.16 66.89
N ARG A 531 -0.88 -14.30 67.32
CA ARG A 531 -1.36 -15.35 66.41
C ARG A 531 -2.64 -14.93 65.65
N GLU A 532 -3.47 -14.11 66.28
CA GLU A 532 -4.69 -13.58 65.67
C GLU A 532 -4.40 -12.58 64.53
N LYS A 533 -3.35 -11.75 64.67
CA LYS A 533 -2.90 -10.83 63.60
C LYS A 533 -2.29 -11.55 62.40
N LEU A 534 -1.59 -12.67 62.61
CA LEU A 534 -1.01 -13.46 61.51
C LEU A 534 -2.08 -14.12 60.64
N ALA A 535 -3.18 -14.57 61.26
CA ALA A 535 -4.31 -15.17 60.56
C ALA A 535 -5.09 -14.15 59.70
N GLY A 536 -5.19 -12.88 60.15
CA GLY A 536 -5.81 -11.80 59.38
C GLY A 536 -5.07 -11.47 58.08
N HIS A 537 -3.75 -11.34 58.13
CA HIS A 537 -2.94 -11.05 56.94
C HIS A 537 -2.91 -12.20 55.92
N GLN A 538 -3.02 -13.45 56.36
CA GLN A 538 -3.14 -14.59 55.44
C GLN A 538 -4.50 -14.62 54.72
N ALA A 539 -5.58 -14.19 55.38
CA ALA A 539 -6.89 -14.08 54.75
C ALA A 539 -6.95 -12.96 53.69
N GLU A 540 -6.27 -11.83 53.94
CA GLU A 540 -6.16 -10.72 52.99
C GLU A 540 -5.35 -11.12 51.73
N LEU A 541 -4.28 -11.90 51.89
CA LEU A 541 -3.43 -12.35 50.78
C LEU A 541 -4.16 -13.35 49.85
N GLU A 542 -4.94 -14.27 50.41
CA GLU A 542 -5.75 -15.21 49.63
C GLU A 542 -6.95 -14.53 48.96
N ALA A 543 -7.52 -13.49 49.58
CA ALA A 543 -8.57 -12.67 48.94
C ALA A 543 -8.04 -11.91 47.71
N VAL A 544 -6.81 -11.40 47.77
CA VAL A 544 -6.16 -10.71 46.63
C VAL A 544 -5.85 -11.71 45.50
N LYS A 545 -5.31 -12.89 45.80
CA LYS A 545 -5.07 -13.92 44.77
C LYS A 545 -6.36 -14.36 44.06
N ALA A 546 -7.44 -14.55 44.82
CA ALA A 546 -8.73 -14.92 44.25
C ALA A 546 -9.41 -13.79 43.44
N ALA A 547 -8.99 -12.53 43.62
CA ALA A 547 -9.38 -11.42 42.76
C ALA A 547 -8.59 -11.45 41.45
N HIS A 548 -7.26 -11.60 41.52
CA HIS A 548 -6.41 -11.71 40.33
C HIS A 548 -6.75 -12.93 39.45
N GLU A 549 -7.08 -14.09 40.02
CA GLU A 549 -7.53 -15.25 39.24
C GLU A 549 -8.87 -15.02 38.54
N ARG A 550 -9.78 -14.23 39.13
CA ARG A 550 -11.03 -13.84 38.47
C ARG A 550 -10.79 -12.87 37.32
N ASP A 551 -9.89 -11.91 37.50
CA ASP A 551 -9.54 -10.95 36.45
C ASP A 551 -8.84 -11.64 35.28
N ILE A 552 -7.96 -12.62 35.54
CA ILE A 552 -7.33 -13.46 34.50
C ILE A 552 -8.38 -14.26 33.75
N ALA A 553 -9.31 -14.93 34.45
CA ALA A 553 -10.37 -15.71 33.81
C ALA A 553 -11.33 -14.83 32.97
N ALA A 554 -11.63 -13.61 33.42
CA ALA A 554 -12.45 -12.66 32.66
C ALA A 554 -11.73 -12.18 31.39
N LEU A 555 -10.42 -11.93 31.47
CA LEU A 555 -9.61 -11.54 30.30
C LEU A 555 -9.45 -12.69 29.29
N GLU A 556 -9.28 -13.93 29.77
CA GLU A 556 -9.22 -15.12 28.89
C GLU A 556 -10.55 -15.37 28.16
N GLU A 557 -11.69 -15.10 28.79
CA GLU A 557 -13.00 -15.22 28.17
C GLU A 557 -13.24 -14.13 27.11
N GLN A 558 -12.87 -12.88 27.41
CA GLN A 558 -12.92 -11.79 26.42
C GLN A 558 -12.02 -12.07 25.21
N TYR A 559 -10.86 -12.71 25.42
CA TYR A 559 -9.98 -13.12 24.32
C TYR A 559 -10.60 -14.22 23.47
N ARG A 560 -11.32 -15.17 24.08
CA ARG A 560 -12.05 -16.22 23.35
C ARG A 560 -13.22 -15.68 22.55
N GLU A 561 -13.97 -14.74 23.10
CA GLU A 561 -15.07 -14.09 22.38
C GLU A 561 -14.55 -13.31 21.17
N LEU A 562 -13.47 -12.54 21.33
CA LEU A 562 -12.86 -11.79 20.24
C LEU A 562 -12.26 -12.70 19.15
N ASP A 563 -11.63 -13.81 19.52
CA ASP A 563 -11.09 -14.79 18.56
C ASP A 563 -12.23 -15.52 17.83
N ALA A 564 -13.34 -15.83 18.49
CA ALA A 564 -14.52 -16.42 17.87
C ALA A 564 -15.20 -15.46 16.86
N GLU A 565 -15.30 -14.17 17.21
CA GLU A 565 -15.82 -13.12 16.33
C GLU A 565 -14.90 -12.94 15.10
N TYR A 566 -13.58 -12.91 15.30
CA TYR A 566 -12.61 -12.85 14.20
C TYR A 566 -12.70 -14.06 13.26
N GLN A 567 -12.87 -15.28 13.78
CA GLN A 567 -13.04 -16.47 12.93
C GLN A 567 -14.39 -16.47 12.19
N ALA A 568 -15.44 -15.90 12.78
CA ALA A 568 -16.75 -15.75 12.12
C ALA A 568 -16.67 -14.75 10.97
N ASP A 569 -16.10 -13.56 11.21
CA ASP A 569 -15.90 -12.53 10.19
C ASP A 569 -15.01 -13.04 9.05
N LYS A 570 -13.97 -13.80 9.37
CA LYS A 570 -13.10 -14.44 8.38
C LYS A 570 -13.86 -15.46 7.53
N ALA A 571 -14.69 -16.31 8.14
CA ALA A 571 -15.49 -17.29 7.41
C ALA A 571 -16.54 -16.63 6.50
N GLU A 572 -17.12 -15.49 6.93
CA GLU A 572 -18.03 -14.70 6.12
C GLU A 572 -17.32 -14.05 4.92
N LEU A 573 -16.12 -13.49 5.14
CA LEU A 573 -15.30 -12.95 4.06
C LEU A 573 -14.87 -14.03 3.06
N ASP A 574 -14.47 -15.21 3.53
CA ASP A 574 -14.11 -16.35 2.68
C ASP A 574 -15.32 -16.82 1.85
N SER A 575 -16.55 -16.80 2.42
CA SER A 575 -17.78 -17.11 1.69
C SER A 575 -18.08 -16.06 0.61
N ARG A 576 -17.95 -14.77 0.92
CA ARG A 576 -18.17 -13.69 -0.06
C ARG A 576 -17.14 -13.72 -1.18
N ILE A 577 -15.89 -14.09 -0.88
CA ILE A 577 -14.85 -14.29 -1.89
C ILE A 577 -15.24 -15.45 -2.81
N ALA A 578 -15.71 -16.58 -2.27
CA ALA A 578 -16.14 -17.73 -3.07
C ALA A 578 -17.35 -17.41 -3.97
N ASP A 579 -18.31 -16.63 -3.48
CA ASP A 579 -19.46 -16.15 -4.27
C ASP A 579 -19.00 -15.24 -5.42
N ILE A 580 -18.10 -14.28 -5.13
CA ILE A 580 -17.53 -13.39 -6.16
C ILE A 580 -16.72 -14.19 -7.20
N GLU A 581 -15.93 -15.18 -6.78
CA GLU A 581 -15.20 -16.05 -7.70
C GLU A 581 -16.14 -16.85 -8.61
N THR A 582 -17.27 -17.31 -8.07
CA THR A 582 -18.33 -17.99 -8.83
C THR A 582 -18.98 -17.05 -9.85
N ASP A 583 -19.29 -15.81 -9.46
CA ASP A 583 -19.84 -14.79 -10.35
C ASP A 583 -18.85 -14.42 -11.47
N ILE A 584 -17.55 -14.31 -11.16
CA ILE A 584 -16.50 -14.06 -12.16
C ILE A 584 -16.43 -15.21 -13.18
N VAL A 585 -16.54 -16.46 -12.73
CA VAL A 585 -16.57 -17.63 -13.64
C VAL A 585 -17.84 -17.60 -14.50
N GLY A 586 -19.01 -17.34 -13.93
CA GLY A 586 -20.27 -17.25 -14.65
C GLY A 586 -20.28 -16.12 -15.70
N LEU A 587 -19.72 -14.95 -15.37
CA LEU A 587 -19.58 -13.84 -16.31
C LEU A 587 -18.59 -14.15 -17.44
N ARG A 588 -17.50 -14.88 -17.17
CA ARG A 588 -16.57 -15.34 -18.20
C ARG A 588 -17.22 -16.35 -19.15
N GLU A 589 -17.94 -17.32 -18.63
CA GLU A 589 -18.66 -18.30 -19.45
C GLU A 589 -19.72 -17.63 -20.33
N LYS A 590 -20.46 -16.65 -19.78
CA LYS A 590 -21.42 -15.87 -20.56
C LYS A 590 -20.74 -15.02 -21.63
N HIS A 591 -19.66 -14.34 -21.30
CA HIS A 591 -18.90 -13.54 -22.27
C HIS A 591 -18.30 -14.40 -23.40
N GLU A 592 -17.80 -15.59 -23.09
CA GLU A 592 -17.30 -16.53 -24.10
C GLU A 592 -18.42 -17.04 -25.01
N ALA A 593 -19.62 -17.29 -24.45
CA ALA A 593 -20.80 -17.66 -25.22
C ALA A 593 -21.28 -16.52 -26.13
N ASP A 594 -21.30 -15.28 -25.63
CA ASP A 594 -21.69 -14.09 -26.40
C ASP A 594 -20.69 -13.83 -27.55
N ILE A 595 -19.38 -13.97 -27.31
CA ILE A 595 -18.34 -13.88 -28.37
C ILE A 595 -18.54 -14.97 -29.42
N ALA A 596 -18.83 -16.20 -29.02
CA ALA A 596 -19.09 -17.29 -29.96
C ALA A 596 -20.35 -17.05 -30.80
N ALA A 597 -21.41 -16.48 -30.22
CA ALA A 597 -22.62 -16.10 -30.93
C ALA A 597 -22.35 -15.00 -31.97
N ILE A 598 -21.66 -13.92 -31.58
CA ILE A 598 -21.28 -12.83 -32.49
C ILE A 598 -20.40 -13.33 -33.65
N HIS A 599 -19.44 -14.21 -33.38
CA HIS A 599 -18.63 -14.82 -34.45
C HIS A 599 -19.46 -15.68 -35.40
N THR A 600 -20.52 -16.33 -34.91
CA THR A 600 -21.40 -17.14 -35.75
C THR A 600 -22.24 -16.23 -36.66
N GLU A 601 -22.86 -15.19 -36.11
CA GLU A 601 -23.64 -14.20 -36.87
C GLU A 601 -22.80 -13.49 -37.95
N ILE A 602 -21.56 -13.08 -37.63
CA ILE A 602 -20.66 -12.45 -38.61
C ILE A 602 -20.32 -13.42 -39.74
N ASN A 603 -20.07 -14.70 -39.44
CA ASN A 603 -19.74 -15.69 -40.46
C ASN A 603 -20.94 -16.03 -41.36
N GLU A 604 -22.15 -16.10 -40.79
CA GLU A 604 -23.38 -16.32 -41.56
C GLU A 604 -23.69 -15.12 -42.46
N ALA A 605 -23.59 -13.89 -41.95
CA ALA A 605 -23.77 -12.68 -42.75
C ALA A 605 -22.72 -12.57 -43.89
N ALA A 606 -21.46 -12.90 -43.59
CA ALA A 606 -20.39 -12.91 -44.60
C ALA A 606 -20.63 -14.00 -45.67
N GLN A 607 -21.15 -15.17 -45.30
CA GLN A 607 -21.51 -16.20 -46.28
C GLN A 607 -22.70 -15.79 -47.16
N GLY A 608 -23.74 -15.17 -46.57
CA GLY A 608 -24.89 -14.65 -47.30
C GLY A 608 -24.49 -13.64 -48.38
N LEU A 609 -23.70 -12.63 -47.99
CA LEU A 609 -23.18 -11.61 -48.92
C LEU A 609 -22.30 -12.21 -50.02
N ASN A 610 -21.48 -13.21 -49.69
CA ASN A 610 -20.59 -13.84 -50.67
C ASN A 610 -21.37 -14.67 -51.71
N GLU A 611 -22.48 -15.30 -51.32
CA GLU A 611 -23.36 -15.98 -52.27
C GLU A 611 -24.20 -15.00 -53.09
N GLU A 612 -24.69 -13.89 -52.52
CA GLU A 612 -25.37 -12.83 -53.30
C GLU A 612 -24.43 -12.24 -54.36
N ILE A 613 -23.19 -11.91 -54.00
CA ILE A 613 -22.18 -11.42 -54.94
C ILE A 613 -21.93 -12.44 -56.06
N LYS A 614 -21.81 -13.73 -55.71
CA LYS A 614 -21.61 -14.80 -56.69
C LYS A 614 -22.80 -14.96 -57.64
N THR A 615 -24.02 -14.78 -57.14
CA THR A 615 -25.25 -14.84 -57.95
C THR A 615 -25.32 -13.67 -58.92
N LEU A 616 -25.04 -12.44 -58.46
CA LEU A 616 -24.99 -11.24 -59.31
C LEU A 616 -23.92 -11.34 -60.41
N TYR A 617 -22.74 -11.92 -60.11
CA TYR A 617 -21.72 -12.16 -61.14
C TYR A 617 -22.16 -13.18 -62.20
N GLN A 618 -22.95 -14.19 -61.83
CA GLN A 618 -23.49 -15.17 -62.77
C GLN A 618 -24.59 -14.55 -63.65
N GLU A 619 -25.47 -13.74 -63.08
CA GLU A 619 -26.52 -13.03 -63.83
C GLU A 619 -25.93 -12.00 -64.81
N LEU A 620 -24.92 -11.25 -64.38
CA LEU A 620 -24.21 -10.31 -65.25
C LEU A 620 -23.50 -11.02 -66.41
N ALA A 621 -22.91 -12.19 -66.15
CA ALA A 621 -22.29 -13.02 -67.20
C ALA A 621 -23.32 -13.54 -68.21
N ALA A 622 -24.47 -14.03 -67.73
CA ALA A 622 -25.56 -14.52 -68.57
C ALA A 622 -26.17 -13.41 -69.44
N GLN A 623 -26.38 -12.21 -68.88
CA GLN A 623 -26.87 -11.06 -69.66
C GLN A 623 -25.88 -10.64 -70.75
N LYS A 624 -24.58 -10.69 -70.46
CA LYS A 624 -23.53 -10.31 -71.42
C LYS A 624 -23.46 -11.29 -72.59
N GLU A 625 -23.65 -12.58 -72.33
CA GLU A 625 -23.72 -13.62 -73.35
C GLU A 625 -24.99 -13.48 -74.21
N ALA A 626 -26.14 -13.21 -73.59
CA ALA A 626 -27.40 -12.97 -74.31
C ALA A 626 -27.32 -11.74 -75.25
N MET A 627 -26.66 -10.66 -74.81
CA MET A 627 -26.48 -9.46 -75.62
C MET A 627 -25.58 -9.70 -76.85
N GLU A 628 -24.48 -10.44 -76.69
CA GLU A 628 -23.58 -10.71 -77.82
C GLU A 628 -24.20 -11.68 -78.84
N ASN A 629 -25.02 -12.64 -78.38
CA ASN A 629 -25.82 -13.49 -79.26
C ASN A 629 -26.84 -12.68 -80.06
N HIS A 630 -27.59 -11.78 -79.40
CA HIS A 630 -28.57 -10.92 -80.08
C HIS A 630 -27.92 -10.02 -81.14
N LYS A 631 -26.75 -9.45 -80.83
CA LYS A 631 -25.96 -8.65 -81.76
C LYS A 631 -25.51 -9.44 -82.99
N GLN A 632 -25.08 -10.70 -82.80
CA GLN A 632 -24.72 -11.57 -83.94
C GLN A 632 -25.93 -11.89 -84.82
N GLU A 633 -27.11 -12.12 -84.24
CA GLU A 633 -28.34 -12.39 -84.99
C GLU A 633 -28.78 -11.17 -85.83
N VAL A 634 -28.70 -9.96 -85.27
CA VAL A 634 -29.03 -8.72 -85.99
C VAL A 634 -28.07 -8.48 -87.15
N VAL A 635 -26.77 -8.72 -86.97
CA VAL A 635 -25.78 -8.60 -88.06
C VAL A 635 -26.06 -9.62 -89.17
N GLN A 636 -26.35 -10.88 -88.83
CA GLN A 636 -26.71 -11.89 -89.83
C GLN A 636 -28.01 -11.56 -90.57
N ALA A 637 -29.00 -10.96 -89.90
CA ALA A 637 -30.23 -10.52 -90.54
C ALA A 637 -29.97 -9.38 -91.55
N ILE A 638 -29.12 -8.42 -91.19
CA ILE A 638 -28.70 -7.33 -92.08
C ILE A 638 -27.96 -7.89 -93.31
N ASP A 639 -27.01 -8.82 -93.13
CA ASP A 639 -26.25 -9.43 -94.22
C ASP A 639 -27.17 -10.18 -95.20
N ARG A 640 -28.17 -10.92 -94.68
CA ARG A 640 -29.16 -11.64 -95.53
C ARG A 640 -30.00 -10.67 -96.35
N ILE A 641 -30.47 -9.58 -95.74
CA ILE A 641 -31.26 -8.56 -96.43
C ILE A 641 -30.42 -7.88 -97.53
N GLN A 642 -29.15 -7.54 -97.24
CA GLN A 642 -28.25 -6.94 -98.23
C GLN A 642 -27.98 -7.88 -99.41
N GLN A 643 -27.78 -9.18 -99.17
CA GLN A 643 -27.62 -10.17 -100.25
C GLN A 643 -28.87 -10.29 -101.12
N GLN A 644 -30.06 -10.30 -100.52
CA GLN A 644 -31.32 -10.34 -101.27
C GLN A 644 -31.52 -9.10 -102.13
N ILE A 645 -31.17 -7.92 -101.61
CA ILE A 645 -31.23 -6.65 -102.36
C ILE A 645 -30.28 -6.68 -103.56
N ALA A 646 -29.04 -7.13 -103.38
CA ALA A 646 -28.07 -7.21 -104.47
C ALA A 646 -28.52 -8.14 -105.62
N LEU A 647 -29.16 -9.25 -105.28
CA LEU A 647 -29.74 -10.18 -106.26
C LEU A 647 -30.94 -9.57 -107.01
N LEU A 648 -31.83 -8.87 -106.30
CA LEU A 648 -32.97 -8.17 -106.89
C LEU A 648 -32.53 -7.03 -107.81
N ASP A 649 -31.55 -6.22 -107.38
CA ASP A 649 -31.01 -5.12 -108.19
C ASP A 649 -30.34 -5.64 -109.48
N ALA A 650 -29.60 -6.77 -109.42
CA ALA A 650 -29.02 -7.38 -110.61
C ALA A 650 -30.09 -7.85 -111.62
N ALA A 651 -31.13 -8.54 -111.13
CA ALA A 651 -32.20 -9.07 -111.97
C ALA A 651 -33.04 -7.96 -112.63
N ILE A 652 -33.35 -6.88 -111.90
CA ILE A 652 -34.14 -5.78 -112.46
C ILE A 652 -33.31 -4.96 -113.46
N ASN A 653 -32.02 -4.74 -113.21
CA ASN A 653 -31.14 -4.04 -114.15
C ASN A 653 -30.94 -4.82 -115.46
N GLU A 654 -30.84 -6.16 -115.40
CA GLU A 654 -30.79 -6.99 -116.60
C GLU A 654 -32.09 -6.88 -117.43
N ARG A 655 -33.25 -6.94 -116.75
CA ARG A 655 -34.55 -6.81 -117.42
C ARG A 655 -34.75 -5.42 -118.05
N LEU A 656 -34.31 -4.36 -117.37
CA LEU A 656 -34.30 -3.00 -117.91
C LEU A 656 -33.42 -2.89 -119.15
N THR A 657 -32.21 -3.46 -119.12
CA THR A 657 -31.27 -3.43 -120.26
C THR A 657 -31.85 -4.12 -121.50
N ASN A 658 -32.48 -5.28 -121.32
CA ASN A 658 -33.14 -6.01 -122.42
C ASN A 658 -34.32 -5.21 -122.99
N LEU A 659 -35.15 -4.58 -122.14
CA LEU A 659 -36.25 -3.72 -122.60
C LEU A 659 -35.76 -2.47 -123.33
N GLU A 660 -34.69 -1.82 -122.85
CA GLU A 660 -34.07 -0.66 -123.50
C GLU A 660 -33.48 -1.02 -124.88
N ASN A 661 -32.83 -2.18 -125.01
CA ASN A 661 -32.32 -2.67 -126.28
C ASN A 661 -33.46 -2.96 -127.28
N ARG A 662 -34.56 -3.57 -126.82
CA ARG A 662 -35.75 -3.83 -127.66
C ARG A 662 -36.36 -2.55 -128.21
N ILE A 663 -36.46 -1.49 -127.38
CA ILE A 663 -36.90 -0.17 -127.83
C ILE A 663 -35.90 0.46 -128.81
N ARG A 664 -34.60 0.36 -128.54
CA ARG A 664 -33.57 0.92 -129.42
C ARG A 664 -33.62 0.34 -130.83
N TYR A 665 -33.88 -0.96 -130.95
CA TYR A 665 -33.93 -1.64 -132.24
C TYR A 665 -35.22 -1.38 -133.02
N SER A 666 -36.38 -1.20 -132.37
CA SER A 666 -37.63 -0.92 -133.08
C SER A 666 -37.65 0.42 -133.84
N VAL A 667 -36.76 1.36 -133.51
CA VAL A 667 -36.62 2.68 -134.16
C VAL A 667 -35.74 2.62 -135.43
N TYR A 668 -35.08 1.48 -135.71
CA TYR A 668 -34.24 1.31 -136.90
C TYR A 668 -35.07 1.02 -138.17
N SER A 669 -34.53 1.38 -139.34
CA SER A 669 -35.14 1.04 -140.63
C SER A 669 -35.06 -0.46 -140.90
N ASP A 670 -36.00 -0.99 -141.70
CA ASP A 670 -36.06 -2.44 -141.99
C ASP A 670 -34.78 -2.96 -142.65
N GLU A 671 -34.16 -2.15 -143.51
CA GLU A 671 -32.86 -2.47 -144.12
C GLU A 671 -31.75 -2.58 -143.06
N LYS A 672 -31.74 -1.68 -142.08
CA LYS A 672 -30.75 -1.66 -141.00
C LYS A 672 -30.98 -2.79 -139.99
N LEU A 673 -32.23 -3.17 -139.73
CA LEU A 673 -32.58 -4.30 -138.87
C LEU A 673 -32.25 -5.64 -139.53
N ALA A 674 -32.53 -5.80 -140.84
CA ALA A 674 -32.15 -6.99 -141.59
C ALA A 674 -30.63 -7.16 -141.67
N GLU A 675 -29.90 -6.05 -141.85
CA GLU A 675 -28.44 -6.05 -141.82
C GLU A 675 -27.90 -6.39 -140.41
N LEU A 676 -28.45 -5.77 -139.35
CA LEU A 676 -28.08 -6.10 -137.97
C LEU A 676 -28.36 -7.57 -137.63
N LYS A 677 -29.55 -8.09 -138.00
CA LYS A 677 -29.90 -9.50 -137.81
C LYS A 677 -28.86 -10.40 -138.45
N LYS A 678 -28.51 -10.15 -139.71
CA LYS A 678 -27.49 -10.93 -140.44
C LYS A 678 -26.11 -10.87 -139.77
N VAL A 679 -25.70 -9.68 -139.31
CA VAL A 679 -24.43 -9.47 -138.60
C VAL A 679 -24.41 -10.20 -137.25
N TYR A 680 -25.49 -10.12 -136.48
CA TYR A 680 -25.57 -10.77 -135.16
C TYR A 680 -25.75 -12.28 -135.26
N GLU A 681 -26.50 -12.80 -136.24
CA GLU A 681 -26.53 -14.23 -136.56
C GLU A 681 -25.14 -14.74 -136.91
N GLN A 682 -24.35 -13.97 -137.66
CA GLN A 682 -22.98 -14.32 -137.98
C GLN A 682 -22.09 -14.32 -136.71
N LYS A 683 -22.18 -13.28 -135.87
CA LYS A 683 -21.42 -13.22 -134.60
C LYS A 683 -21.78 -14.35 -133.63
N VAL A 684 -23.06 -14.71 -133.52
CA VAL A 684 -23.52 -15.86 -132.72
C VAL A 684 -22.91 -17.15 -133.27
N ARG A 685 -22.95 -17.38 -134.59
CA ARG A 685 -22.33 -18.55 -135.21
C ARG A 685 -20.82 -18.60 -135.02
N GLU A 686 -20.14 -17.46 -135.13
CA GLU A 686 -18.69 -17.34 -134.89
C GLU A 686 -18.34 -17.70 -133.44
N LYS A 687 -19.11 -17.21 -132.46
CA LYS A 687 -18.91 -17.56 -131.04
C LYS A 687 -19.29 -19.00 -130.69
N GLU A 688 -20.34 -19.56 -131.30
CA GLU A 688 -20.67 -20.98 -131.16
C GLU A 688 -19.55 -21.88 -131.69
N ALA A 689 -18.92 -21.49 -132.81
CA ALA A 689 -17.77 -22.20 -133.36
C ALA A 689 -16.52 -22.07 -132.47
N GLU A 690 -16.29 -20.90 -131.86
CA GLU A 690 -15.22 -20.68 -130.88
C GLU A 690 -15.40 -21.56 -129.63
N ILE A 691 -16.61 -21.61 -129.06
CA ILE A 691 -16.93 -22.49 -127.92
C ILE A 691 -16.77 -23.96 -128.31
N ALA A 692 -17.24 -24.37 -129.48
CA ALA A 692 -17.05 -25.74 -129.97
C ALA A 692 -15.56 -26.10 -130.12
N THR A 693 -14.73 -25.13 -130.52
CA THR A 693 -13.27 -25.30 -130.63
C THR A 693 -12.62 -25.41 -129.24
N LEU A 694 -13.03 -24.56 -128.29
CA LEU A 694 -12.59 -24.63 -126.89
C LEU A 694 -13.04 -25.93 -126.22
N ASP A 695 -14.26 -26.41 -126.46
CA ASP A 695 -14.76 -27.69 -125.93
C ASP A 695 -13.97 -28.88 -126.47
N ILE A 696 -13.56 -28.84 -127.75
CA ILE A 696 -12.67 -29.86 -128.34
C ILE A 696 -11.28 -29.80 -127.71
N GLU A 697 -10.72 -28.61 -127.50
CA GLU A 697 -9.39 -28.43 -126.91
C GLU A 697 -9.36 -28.78 -125.41
N ILE A 698 -10.40 -28.43 -124.65
CA ILE A 698 -10.59 -28.84 -123.25
C ILE A 698 -10.63 -30.36 -123.15
N ARG A 699 -11.41 -31.04 -123.99
CA ARG A 699 -11.47 -32.51 -123.99
C ARG A 699 -10.12 -33.14 -124.32
N LYS A 700 -9.42 -32.61 -125.32
CA LYS A 700 -8.09 -33.09 -125.73
C LYS A 700 -7.02 -32.88 -124.64
N GLN A 701 -7.06 -31.75 -123.93
CA GLN A 701 -6.14 -31.44 -122.83
C GLN A 701 -6.50 -32.24 -121.55
N GLN A 702 -7.79 -32.47 -121.27
CA GLN A 702 -8.27 -33.36 -120.21
C GLN A 702 -7.87 -34.82 -120.46
N GLU A 703 -8.03 -35.34 -121.68
CA GLU A 703 -7.61 -36.70 -122.06
C GLU A 703 -6.08 -36.88 -122.01
N ALA A 704 -5.33 -35.78 -122.19
CA ALA A 704 -3.87 -35.73 -122.01
C ALA A 704 -3.43 -35.47 -120.54
N GLY A 705 -4.37 -35.37 -119.59
CA GLY A 705 -4.09 -35.17 -118.16
C GLY A 705 -3.54 -33.80 -117.78
N ARG A 706 -3.77 -32.77 -118.60
CA ARG A 706 -3.30 -31.39 -118.37
C ARG A 706 -4.39 -30.53 -117.71
N ASP A 707 -3.99 -29.48 -117.01
CA ASP A 707 -4.92 -28.54 -116.36
C ASP A 707 -5.68 -27.72 -117.41
N VAL A 708 -7.01 -27.75 -117.30
CA VAL A 708 -7.94 -27.07 -118.21
C VAL A 708 -8.69 -25.93 -117.54
N ALA A 709 -8.41 -25.59 -116.28
CA ALA A 709 -9.17 -24.57 -115.53
C ALA A 709 -9.27 -23.24 -116.29
N LEU A 710 -8.17 -22.78 -116.89
CA LEU A 710 -8.12 -21.53 -117.65
C LEU A 710 -8.89 -21.63 -118.98
N LEU A 711 -8.88 -22.79 -119.63
CA LEU A 711 -9.69 -23.05 -120.82
C LEU A 711 -11.19 -23.14 -120.48
N VAL A 712 -11.54 -23.72 -119.33
CA VAL A 712 -12.91 -23.77 -118.80
C VAL A 712 -13.41 -22.37 -118.45
N GLU A 713 -12.55 -21.53 -117.86
CA GLU A 713 -12.87 -20.13 -117.59
C GLU A 713 -13.07 -19.34 -118.89
N GLN A 714 -12.19 -19.51 -119.89
CA GLN A 714 -12.37 -18.92 -121.23
C GLN A 714 -13.64 -19.41 -121.92
N ARG A 715 -13.98 -20.69 -121.77
CA ARG A 715 -15.22 -21.28 -122.29
C ARG A 715 -16.45 -20.73 -121.58
N ASN A 716 -16.38 -20.52 -120.28
CA ASN A 716 -17.47 -19.89 -119.51
C ASN A 716 -17.63 -18.40 -119.88
N GLN A 717 -16.53 -17.66 -120.05
CA GLN A 717 -16.58 -16.28 -120.55
C GLN A 717 -17.17 -16.23 -121.98
N ALA A 718 -16.74 -17.12 -122.87
CA ALA A 718 -17.28 -17.21 -124.23
C ALA A 718 -18.77 -17.60 -124.23
N LEU A 719 -19.22 -18.44 -123.29
CA LEU A 719 -20.64 -18.75 -123.11
C LEU A 719 -21.44 -17.54 -122.64
N THR A 720 -20.91 -16.75 -121.70
CA THR A 720 -21.56 -15.50 -121.27
C THR A 720 -21.64 -14.48 -122.42
N GLU A 721 -20.59 -14.37 -123.25
CA GLU A 721 -20.61 -13.53 -124.45
C GLU A 721 -21.60 -14.06 -125.49
N LEU A 722 -21.71 -15.39 -125.67
CA LEU A 722 -22.70 -16.01 -126.54
C LEU A 722 -24.12 -15.70 -126.07
N GLU A 723 -24.40 -15.80 -124.78
CA GLU A 723 -25.70 -15.47 -124.21
C GLU A 723 -26.05 -13.99 -124.46
N LYS A 724 -25.10 -13.07 -124.27
CA LYS A 724 -25.30 -11.65 -124.61
C LYS A 724 -25.61 -11.45 -126.09
N LEU A 725 -24.86 -12.08 -126.99
CA LEU A 725 -25.09 -11.99 -128.44
C LEU A 725 -26.44 -12.61 -128.85
N ARG A 726 -26.85 -13.71 -128.22
CA ARG A 726 -28.16 -14.34 -128.45
C ARG A 726 -29.30 -13.48 -127.92
N ASN A 727 -29.13 -12.84 -126.77
CA ASN A 727 -30.11 -11.89 -126.23
C ASN A 727 -30.24 -10.67 -127.15
N GLU A 728 -29.13 -10.08 -127.61
CA GLU A 728 -29.15 -8.98 -128.58
C GLU A 728 -29.80 -9.39 -129.91
N LEU A 729 -29.52 -10.60 -130.41
CA LEU A 729 -30.18 -11.13 -131.62
C LEU A 729 -31.68 -11.33 -131.40
N LYS A 730 -32.08 -11.91 -130.26
CA LYS A 730 -33.49 -12.11 -129.90
C LYS A 730 -34.23 -10.79 -129.77
N ASP A 731 -33.58 -9.75 -129.26
CA ASP A 731 -34.14 -8.40 -129.16
C ASP A 731 -34.32 -7.76 -130.55
N ILE A 732 -33.37 -7.93 -131.48
CA ILE A 732 -33.47 -7.50 -132.87
C ILE A 732 -34.57 -8.26 -133.61
N GLU A 733 -34.67 -9.58 -133.42
CA GLU A 733 -35.74 -10.42 -133.99
C GLU A 733 -37.10 -10.04 -133.44
N PHE A 734 -37.20 -9.75 -132.14
CA PHE A 734 -38.41 -9.27 -131.52
C PHE A 734 -38.82 -7.92 -132.11
N ALA A 735 -37.88 -6.97 -132.27
CA ALA A 735 -38.15 -5.68 -132.91
C ALA A 735 -38.70 -5.78 -134.35
N ILE A 736 -38.27 -6.79 -135.12
CA ILE A 736 -38.82 -7.09 -136.46
C ILE A 736 -40.28 -7.57 -136.37
N VAL A 737 -40.65 -8.30 -135.32
CA VAL A 737 -42.01 -8.84 -135.11
C VAL A 737 -43.00 -7.75 -134.68
N ILE A 738 -42.62 -6.90 -133.71
CA ILE A 738 -43.53 -5.90 -133.09
C ILE A 738 -43.87 -4.75 -134.05
N ARG A 739 -43.03 -4.42 -135.03
CA ARG A 739 -43.26 -3.27 -135.93
C ARG A 739 -44.55 -3.37 -136.76
N ASN A 740 -45.18 -4.54 -136.79
CA ASN A 740 -46.50 -4.76 -137.39
C ASN A 740 -47.68 -4.40 -136.47
N ASP A 741 -47.43 -3.98 -135.22
CA ASP A 741 -48.44 -3.64 -134.21
C ASP A 741 -48.00 -2.42 -133.38
N GLU A 742 -48.37 -1.20 -133.82
CA GLU A 742 -48.01 0.08 -133.15
C GLU A 742 -48.51 0.17 -131.68
N SER A 743 -49.43 -0.71 -131.27
CA SER A 743 -49.97 -0.73 -129.91
C SER A 743 -49.00 -1.29 -128.85
N GLU A 744 -48.11 -2.21 -129.23
CA GLU A 744 -47.19 -2.88 -128.29
C GLU A 744 -45.99 -1.98 -127.89
N PHE A 745 -45.58 -1.03 -128.76
CA PHE A 745 -44.48 -0.12 -128.46
C PHE A 745 -44.81 0.85 -127.32
N ALA A 746 -46.04 1.39 -127.31
CA ALA A 746 -46.53 2.26 -126.23
C ALA A 746 -46.69 1.50 -124.90
N VAL A 747 -47.08 0.21 -124.96
CA VAL A 747 -47.17 -0.66 -123.78
C VAL A 747 -45.79 -0.89 -123.16
N HIS A 748 -44.76 -1.15 -123.97
CA HIS A 748 -43.41 -1.36 -123.46
C HIS A 748 -42.74 -0.07 -122.97
N GLU A 749 -43.00 1.09 -123.58
CA GLU A 749 -42.53 2.38 -123.05
C GLU A 749 -43.18 2.71 -121.69
N ALA A 750 -44.48 2.43 -121.55
CA ALA A 750 -45.19 2.52 -120.28
C ALA A 750 -44.64 1.51 -119.25
N GLU A 751 -44.34 0.27 -119.66
CA GLU A 751 -43.78 -0.77 -118.80
C GLU A 751 -42.38 -0.40 -118.28
N ILE A 752 -41.52 0.23 -119.10
CA ILE A 752 -40.21 0.74 -118.63
C ILE A 752 -40.39 1.89 -117.64
N LEU A 753 -41.30 2.83 -117.92
CA LEU A 753 -41.58 3.96 -117.02
C LEU A 753 -42.14 3.47 -115.68
N GLN A 754 -43.01 2.46 -115.73
CA GLN A 754 -43.56 1.77 -114.57
C GLN A 754 -42.45 1.06 -113.78
N LEU A 755 -41.61 0.24 -114.43
CA LEU A 755 -40.52 -0.49 -113.78
C LEU A 755 -39.44 0.43 -113.20
N LYS A 756 -39.11 1.55 -113.86
CA LYS A 756 -38.19 2.57 -113.31
C LYS A 756 -38.80 3.26 -112.09
N LYS A 757 -40.11 3.52 -112.11
CA LYS A 757 -40.83 4.12 -110.99
C LYS A 757 -40.98 3.15 -109.83
N GLU A 758 -41.24 1.87 -110.10
CA GLU A 758 -41.29 0.79 -109.12
C GLU A 758 -39.91 0.52 -108.51
N LEU A 759 -38.82 0.49 -109.29
CA LEU A 759 -37.45 0.37 -108.77
C LEU A 759 -37.08 1.57 -107.88
N ALA A 760 -37.42 2.79 -108.31
CA ALA A 760 -37.19 3.99 -107.50
C ALA A 760 -38.03 3.99 -106.21
N ALA A 761 -39.29 3.52 -106.28
CA ALA A 761 -40.14 3.36 -105.11
C ALA A 761 -39.62 2.27 -104.16
N LEU A 762 -39.12 1.15 -104.70
CA LEU A 762 -38.53 0.07 -103.92
C LEU A 762 -37.26 0.56 -103.20
N ARG A 763 -36.37 1.27 -103.91
CA ARG A 763 -35.16 1.87 -103.31
C ARG A 763 -35.51 2.89 -102.24
N ASN A 764 -36.44 3.80 -102.49
CA ASN A 764 -36.89 4.77 -101.49
C ASN A 764 -37.57 4.10 -100.29
N SER A 765 -38.35 3.04 -100.51
CA SER A 765 -38.97 2.26 -99.43
C SER A 765 -37.92 1.50 -98.62
N THR A 766 -36.88 0.99 -99.25
CA THR A 766 -35.80 0.25 -98.58
C THR A 766 -34.89 1.20 -97.81
N ASP A 767 -34.55 2.36 -98.38
CA ASP A 767 -33.82 3.42 -97.68
C ASP A 767 -34.63 3.96 -96.50
N ALA A 768 -35.95 4.09 -96.64
CA ALA A 768 -36.83 4.45 -95.54
C ALA A 768 -36.82 3.38 -94.44
N LEU A 769 -36.86 2.09 -94.80
CA LEU A 769 -36.86 0.98 -93.84
C LEU A 769 -35.50 0.82 -93.14
N ILE A 770 -34.39 1.03 -93.86
CA ILE A 770 -33.04 1.09 -93.27
C ILE A 770 -32.93 2.28 -92.32
N LYS A 771 -33.47 3.45 -92.70
CA LYS A 771 -33.46 4.65 -91.85
C LYS A 771 -34.34 4.47 -90.61
N ASP A 772 -35.47 3.78 -90.73
CA ASP A 772 -36.35 3.47 -89.61
C ASP A 772 -35.69 2.45 -88.66
N LEU A 773 -35.02 1.41 -89.18
CA LEU A 773 -34.23 0.48 -88.37
C LEU A 773 -33.04 1.16 -87.69
N GLN A 774 -32.35 2.07 -88.37
CA GLN A 774 -31.29 2.89 -87.76
C GLN A 774 -31.84 3.82 -86.68
N GLN A 775 -33.02 4.41 -86.89
CA GLN A 775 -33.67 5.25 -85.88
C GLN A 775 -34.13 4.42 -84.68
N GLN A 776 -34.68 3.22 -84.90
CA GLN A 776 -35.02 2.28 -83.83
C GLN A 776 -33.79 1.84 -83.04
N LEU A 777 -32.63 1.65 -83.69
CA LEU A 777 -31.36 1.38 -83.03
C LEU A 777 -30.89 2.57 -82.17
N ILE A 778 -30.99 3.79 -82.68
CA ILE A 778 -30.66 5.02 -81.94
C ILE A 778 -31.62 5.23 -80.77
N ASP A 779 -32.91 4.95 -80.95
CA ASP A 779 -33.92 5.10 -79.89
C ASP A 779 -33.76 4.02 -78.81
N THR A 780 -33.34 2.80 -79.18
CA THR A 780 -32.96 1.77 -78.21
C THR A 780 -31.66 2.10 -77.49
N GLU A 781 -30.64 2.63 -78.17
CA GLU A 781 -29.43 3.17 -77.53
C GLU A 781 -29.76 4.31 -76.55
N LYS A 782 -30.66 5.23 -76.91
CA LYS A 782 -31.12 6.29 -76.01
C LYS A 782 -31.85 5.73 -74.78
N LYS A 783 -32.71 4.72 -74.95
CA LYS A 783 -33.37 4.05 -73.82
C LYS A 783 -32.38 3.35 -72.90
N LEU A 784 -31.37 2.68 -73.46
CA LEU A 784 -30.31 2.05 -72.69
C LEU A 784 -29.43 3.08 -71.97
N LEU A 785 -29.10 4.20 -72.61
CA LEU A 785 -28.41 5.32 -71.98
C LEU A 785 -29.23 5.94 -70.83
N ALA A 786 -30.54 6.07 -71.01
CA ALA A 786 -31.43 6.54 -69.95
C ALA A 786 -31.46 5.56 -68.77
N LEU A 787 -31.54 4.25 -69.02
CA LEU A 787 -31.44 3.21 -67.98
C LEU A 787 -30.08 3.23 -67.26
N ILE A 788 -28.97 3.47 -67.98
CA ILE A 788 -27.64 3.60 -67.37
C ILE A 788 -27.57 4.87 -66.49
N GLU A 789 -28.15 5.99 -66.94
CA GLU A 789 -28.26 7.21 -66.14
C GLU A 789 -29.16 7.00 -64.91
N GLU A 790 -30.25 6.25 -65.05
CA GLU A 790 -31.16 5.90 -63.94
C GLU A 790 -30.48 4.97 -62.92
N ILE A 791 -29.71 3.98 -63.37
CA ILE A 791 -28.87 3.13 -62.50
C ILE A 791 -27.77 3.96 -61.84
N LYS A 792 -27.16 4.92 -62.54
CA LYS A 792 -26.18 5.84 -61.95
C LYS A 792 -26.80 6.78 -60.93
N ALA A 793 -28.00 7.27 -61.18
CA ALA A 793 -28.75 8.11 -60.25
C ALA A 793 -29.12 7.29 -59.00
N GLY A 794 -29.67 6.09 -59.16
CA GLY A 794 -29.95 5.18 -58.04
C GLY A 794 -28.71 4.82 -57.23
N ALA A 795 -27.58 4.52 -57.88
CA ALA A 795 -26.32 4.25 -57.20
C ALA A 795 -25.69 5.49 -56.55
N ALA A 796 -25.99 6.69 -57.06
CA ALA A 796 -25.57 7.96 -56.45
C ALA A 796 -26.43 8.30 -55.23
N ASP A 797 -27.73 8.03 -55.31
CA ASP A 797 -28.69 8.18 -54.22
C ASP A 797 -28.37 7.19 -53.08
N GLU A 798 -28.12 5.91 -53.37
CA GLU A 798 -27.65 4.93 -52.37
C GLU A 798 -26.30 5.32 -51.76
N ASN A 799 -25.35 5.85 -52.55
CA ASN A 799 -24.09 6.38 -52.00
C ASN A 799 -24.32 7.60 -51.11
N GLN A 800 -25.32 8.42 -51.42
CA GLN A 800 -25.68 9.59 -50.65
C GLN A 800 -26.37 9.20 -49.34
N GLU A 801 -27.23 8.19 -49.37
CA GLU A 801 -27.84 7.57 -48.18
C GLU A 801 -26.76 6.97 -47.28
N LEU A 802 -25.86 6.14 -47.82
CA LEU A 802 -24.72 5.58 -47.07
C LEU A 802 -23.82 6.68 -46.49
N ARG A 803 -23.60 7.79 -47.20
CA ARG A 803 -22.85 8.94 -46.67
C ARG A 803 -23.60 9.67 -45.56
N GLN A 804 -24.92 9.80 -45.67
CA GLN A 804 -25.75 10.38 -44.62
C GLN A 804 -25.78 9.49 -43.39
N GLU A 805 -25.90 8.17 -43.55
CA GLU A 805 -25.79 7.22 -42.44
C GLU A 805 -24.40 7.25 -41.80
N LEU A 806 -23.34 7.36 -42.60
CA LEU A 806 -21.97 7.47 -42.08
C LEU A 806 -21.77 8.78 -41.30
N GLU A 807 -22.26 9.92 -41.79
CA GLU A 807 -22.19 11.17 -41.03
C GLU A 807 -23.10 11.18 -39.81
N ALA A 808 -24.29 10.58 -39.88
CA ALA A 808 -25.16 10.43 -38.71
C ALA A 808 -24.49 9.55 -37.64
N PHE A 809 -23.85 8.45 -38.03
CA PHE A 809 -23.08 7.60 -37.11
C PHE A 809 -21.88 8.35 -36.52
N LYS A 810 -21.16 9.13 -37.34
CA LYS A 810 -20.03 9.94 -36.88
C LYS A 810 -20.45 11.07 -35.95
N GLU A 811 -21.62 11.66 -36.17
CA GLU A 811 -22.23 12.66 -35.30
C GLU A 811 -22.66 12.04 -33.97
N GLN A 812 -23.21 10.81 -33.98
CA GLN A 812 -23.46 10.04 -32.75
C GLN A 812 -22.17 9.72 -31.98
N VAL A 813 -21.08 9.38 -32.69
CA VAL A 813 -19.77 9.14 -32.07
C VAL A 813 -19.19 10.44 -31.50
N LEU A 814 -19.32 11.57 -32.20
CA LEU A 814 -18.90 12.88 -31.69
C LEU A 814 -19.71 13.31 -30.47
N GLU A 815 -21.03 13.08 -30.47
CA GLU A 815 -21.90 13.36 -29.32
C GLU A 815 -21.56 12.45 -28.13
N LEU A 816 -21.18 11.20 -28.37
CA LEU A 816 -20.67 10.30 -27.34
C LEU A 816 -19.33 10.80 -26.77
N ILE A 817 -18.42 11.26 -27.62
CA ILE A 817 -17.15 11.86 -27.20
C ILE A 817 -17.40 13.13 -26.39
N GLU A 818 -18.31 14.01 -26.81
CA GLU A 818 -18.70 15.20 -26.04
C GLU A 818 -19.33 14.83 -24.70
N LYS A 819 -20.21 13.82 -24.64
CA LYS A 819 -20.79 13.33 -23.37
C LYS A 819 -19.73 12.74 -22.44
N LEU A 820 -18.75 12.03 -22.98
CA LEU A 820 -17.61 11.51 -22.21
C LEU A 820 -16.70 12.63 -21.71
N GLN A 821 -16.39 13.62 -22.55
CA GLN A 821 -15.61 14.80 -22.16
C GLN A 821 -16.35 15.65 -21.13
N ALA A 822 -17.65 15.89 -21.32
CA ALA A 822 -18.49 16.62 -20.36
C ALA A 822 -18.62 15.87 -19.02
N GLY A 823 -18.73 14.53 -19.07
CA GLY A 823 -18.69 13.69 -17.88
C GLY A 823 -17.33 13.74 -17.17
N GLN A 824 -16.24 13.81 -17.93
CA GLN A 824 -14.89 13.94 -17.40
C GLN A 824 -14.65 15.33 -16.79
N THR A 825 -15.04 16.42 -17.45
CA THR A 825 -14.97 17.78 -16.88
C THR A 825 -15.90 17.94 -15.69
N GLY A 826 -17.10 17.36 -15.72
CA GLY A 826 -18.02 17.38 -14.59
C GLY A 826 -17.49 16.59 -13.39
N GLY A 827 -16.81 15.46 -13.64
CA GLY A 827 -16.10 14.70 -12.62
C GLY A 827 -14.91 15.45 -12.03
N ASP A 828 -14.10 16.10 -12.87
CA ASP A 828 -12.97 16.92 -12.45
C ASP A 828 -13.42 18.18 -11.67
N ASP A 829 -14.51 18.82 -12.09
CA ASP A 829 -15.11 19.95 -11.37
C ASP A 829 -15.66 19.51 -10.01
N ALA A 830 -16.33 18.35 -9.94
CA ALA A 830 -16.81 17.78 -8.68
C ALA A 830 -15.64 17.43 -7.74
N LEU A 831 -14.57 16.84 -8.26
CA LEU A 831 -13.34 16.57 -7.51
C LEU A 831 -12.70 17.85 -7.00
N LYS A 832 -12.62 18.89 -7.83
CA LYS A 832 -12.07 20.18 -7.45
C LYS A 832 -12.91 20.87 -6.38
N GLN A 833 -14.23 20.76 -6.48
CA GLN A 833 -15.16 21.28 -5.49
C GLN A 833 -15.03 20.54 -4.15
N LEU A 834 -14.87 19.21 -4.18
CA LEU A 834 -14.59 18.40 -3.00
C LEU A 834 -13.24 18.76 -2.36
N ILE A 835 -12.21 19.00 -3.17
CA ILE A 835 -10.91 19.45 -2.68
C ILE A 835 -11.01 20.84 -2.04
N GLU A 836 -11.73 21.78 -2.65
CA GLU A 836 -11.97 23.12 -2.09
C GLU A 836 -12.79 23.08 -0.80
N GLU A 837 -13.79 22.21 -0.71
CA GLU A 837 -14.56 21.97 0.52
C GLU A 837 -13.71 21.34 1.62
N LEU A 838 -12.84 20.38 1.27
CA LEU A 838 -11.89 19.77 2.20
C LEU A 838 -10.89 20.82 2.71
N ASP A 839 -10.37 21.67 1.83
CA ASP A 839 -9.43 22.74 2.18
C ASP A 839 -10.09 23.82 3.06
N ALA A 840 -11.36 24.14 2.79
CA ALA A 840 -12.15 25.05 3.61
C ALA A 840 -12.41 24.44 5.00
N SER A 841 -12.77 23.16 5.07
CA SER A 841 -12.94 22.41 6.32
C SER A 841 -11.64 22.37 7.12
N HIS A 842 -10.50 22.08 6.48
CA HIS A 842 -9.19 22.11 7.11
C HIS A 842 -8.81 23.50 7.63
N LYS A 843 -9.08 24.57 6.86
CA LYS A 843 -8.87 25.94 7.34
C LYS A 843 -9.75 26.28 8.54
N GLU A 844 -10.99 25.84 8.56
CA GLU A 844 -11.89 26.06 9.69
C GLU A 844 -11.45 25.28 10.93
N LEU A 845 -10.99 24.04 10.75
CA LEU A 845 -10.40 23.22 11.81
C LEU A 845 -9.13 23.87 12.38
N LEU A 846 -8.23 24.34 11.52
CA LEU A 846 -7.03 25.07 11.93
C LEU A 846 -7.37 26.35 12.69
N ALA A 847 -8.34 27.14 12.21
CA ALA A 847 -8.81 28.34 12.90
C ALA A 847 -9.43 28.01 14.26
N LYS A 848 -10.21 26.93 14.38
CA LYS A 848 -10.74 26.44 15.66
C LYS A 848 -9.63 25.96 16.59
N LEU A 849 -8.61 25.29 16.07
CA LEU A 849 -7.46 24.83 16.83
C LEU A 849 -6.65 26.03 17.36
N GLU A 850 -6.38 27.03 16.51
CA GLU A 850 -5.73 28.28 16.90
C GLU A 850 -6.51 29.04 17.97
N GLN A 851 -7.84 29.12 17.83
CA GLN A 851 -8.73 29.72 18.82
C GLN A 851 -8.66 28.95 20.15
N GLN A 852 -8.71 27.61 20.13
CA GLN A 852 -8.58 26.77 21.32
C GLN A 852 -7.22 26.91 21.99
N PHE A 853 -6.14 27.02 21.22
CA PHE A 853 -4.81 27.30 21.76
C PHE A 853 -4.75 28.69 22.39
N ALA A 854 -5.34 29.71 21.76
CA ALA A 854 -5.39 31.07 22.30
C ALA A 854 -6.19 31.12 23.62
N ASP A 855 -7.36 30.49 23.66
CA ASP A 855 -8.21 30.43 24.85
C ASP A 855 -7.53 29.67 25.99
N ARG A 856 -6.85 28.55 25.69
CA ARG A 856 -6.12 27.76 26.70
C ARG A 856 -4.86 28.46 27.19
N LEU A 857 -4.21 29.24 26.34
CA LEU A 857 -3.10 30.10 26.74
C LEU A 857 -3.56 31.21 27.70
N GLU A 858 -4.73 31.80 27.43
CA GLU A 858 -5.32 32.82 28.30
C GLU A 858 -5.78 32.21 29.64
N GLU A 859 -6.36 31.01 29.62
CA GLU A 859 -6.74 30.29 30.83
C GLU A 859 -5.51 29.91 31.68
N LEU A 860 -4.42 29.46 31.04
CA LEU A 860 -3.15 29.20 31.72
C LEU A 860 -2.55 30.47 32.33
N LYS A 861 -2.64 31.62 31.65
CA LYS A 861 -2.23 32.91 32.23
C LYS A 861 -3.07 33.27 33.45
N VAL A 862 -4.40 33.14 33.37
CA VAL A 862 -5.29 33.41 34.51
C VAL A 862 -5.02 32.45 35.68
N GLN A 863 -4.71 31.18 35.40
CA GLN A 863 -4.30 30.21 36.42
C GLN A 863 -2.95 30.57 37.04
N GLN A 864 -1.99 30.99 36.23
CA GLN A 864 -0.68 31.44 36.69
C GLN A 864 -0.80 32.70 37.55
N ASP A 865 -1.62 33.68 37.15
CA ASP A 865 -1.92 34.88 37.93
C ASP A 865 -2.60 34.54 39.25
N LYS A 866 -3.55 33.61 39.26
CA LYS A 866 -4.15 33.09 40.51
C LYS A 866 -3.12 32.40 41.39
N GLN A 867 -2.17 31.64 40.82
CA GLN A 867 -1.11 31.03 41.60
C GLN A 867 -0.14 32.07 42.16
N TYR A 868 0.19 33.12 41.40
CA TYR A 868 0.98 34.24 41.89
C TYR A 868 0.26 35.01 43.00
N ASP A 869 -1.04 35.26 42.88
CA ASP A 869 -1.84 35.90 43.93
C ASP A 869 -1.96 35.00 45.16
N ASN A 870 -2.15 33.69 44.99
CA ASN A 870 -2.14 32.74 46.10
C ASN A 870 -0.77 32.69 46.77
N LEU A 871 0.33 32.69 46.01
CA LEU A 871 1.70 32.76 46.56
C LEU A 871 1.92 34.09 47.29
N ARG A 872 1.46 35.21 46.74
CA ARG A 872 1.54 36.54 47.37
C ARG A 872 0.74 36.59 48.68
N THR A 873 -0.43 35.98 48.69
CA THR A 873 -1.29 35.85 49.88
C THR A 873 -0.62 34.95 50.91
N THR A 874 -0.09 33.79 50.49
CA THR A 874 0.63 32.85 51.37
C THR A 874 1.89 33.48 51.94
N ILE A 875 2.66 34.23 51.15
CA ILE A 875 3.84 34.98 51.61
C ILE A 875 3.42 36.09 52.58
N SER A 876 2.29 36.76 52.35
CA SER A 876 1.75 37.76 53.27
C SER A 876 1.30 37.13 54.59
N ASP A 877 0.65 35.96 54.54
CA ASP A 877 0.24 35.20 55.71
C ASP A 877 1.43 34.61 56.47
N LEU A 878 2.49 34.18 55.76
CA LEU A 878 3.74 33.72 56.35
C LEU A 878 4.49 34.88 57.01
N ALA A 879 4.48 36.07 56.40
CA ALA A 879 5.04 37.29 56.98
C ALA A 879 4.25 37.77 58.22
N LEU A 880 2.93 37.57 58.22
CA LEU A 880 2.09 37.79 59.40
C LEU A 880 2.37 36.73 60.48
N GLN A 881 2.48 35.45 60.13
CA GLN A 881 2.89 34.40 61.07
C GLN A 881 4.28 34.67 61.68
N GLN A 882 5.27 35.09 60.88
CA GLN A 882 6.59 35.46 61.42
C GLN A 882 6.53 36.68 62.35
N ARG A 883 5.55 37.58 62.18
CA ARG A 883 5.29 38.69 63.12
C ARG A 883 4.57 38.25 64.40
N TYR A 884 3.88 37.10 64.42
CA TYR A 884 3.08 36.63 65.55
C TYR A 884 3.59 35.33 66.23
N SER A 885 4.57 34.63 65.66
CA SER A 885 5.09 33.35 66.16
C SER A 885 6.24 33.47 67.17
N ASN A 886 6.74 34.66 67.48
CA ASN A 886 7.64 34.90 68.61
C ASN A 886 6.93 35.71 69.69
N GLY A 887 6.34 35.02 70.67
CA GLY A 887 5.84 35.63 71.89
C GLY A 887 7.00 36.07 72.79
N GLY A 888 7.03 37.35 73.17
CA GLY A 888 7.92 37.82 74.23
C GLY A 888 8.20 39.32 74.30
N PHE A 889 7.20 40.09 74.75
CA PHE A 889 7.32 41.28 75.62
C PHE A 889 8.00 42.61 75.15
N TYR A 890 7.20 43.67 75.38
CA TYR A 890 7.52 45.10 75.59
C TYR A 890 7.73 46.07 74.40
N GLU A 891 6.96 47.16 74.50
CA GLU A 891 7.20 48.53 74.06
C GLU A 891 6.88 48.97 72.61
N ARG A 892 5.88 49.86 72.54
CA ARG A 892 5.72 50.90 71.53
C ARG A 892 6.98 51.78 71.49
N ASN A 893 7.70 51.83 70.38
CA ASN A 893 7.88 53.06 69.58
C ASN A 893 8.84 52.87 68.39
N SER A 894 8.36 53.35 67.23
CA SER A 894 9.08 53.96 66.10
C SER A 894 10.39 53.33 65.59
N TYR A 895 10.30 52.74 64.39
CA TYR A 895 11.33 52.93 63.36
C TYR A 895 10.68 53.42 62.06
N GLN A 896 11.08 54.62 61.66
CA GLN A 896 10.75 55.26 60.39
C GLN A 896 11.45 54.53 59.24
N LEU A 897 10.73 54.31 58.14
CA LEU A 897 11.35 54.01 56.85
C LEU A 897 11.67 55.32 56.11
N PRO A 898 12.79 55.39 55.36
CA PRO A 898 13.33 56.63 54.82
C PRO A 898 12.52 57.19 53.65
N ASN A 899 12.47 58.53 53.56
CA ASN A 899 12.21 59.23 52.30
C ASN A 899 13.28 58.83 51.28
N ILE A 900 12.86 58.27 50.15
CA ILE A 900 13.60 58.39 48.89
C ILE A 900 12.63 59.03 47.90
N GLU A 901 13.03 60.21 47.44
CA GLU A 901 12.38 61.02 46.42
C GLU A 901 12.40 60.31 45.05
N SER A 902 11.42 60.69 44.25
CA SER A 902 11.18 60.37 42.85
C SER A 902 12.42 60.40 41.95
N GLU A 903 12.69 59.28 41.28
CA GLU A 903 13.44 59.23 40.03
C GLU A 903 12.59 58.48 38.98
N GLU A 904 12.21 59.19 37.92
CA GLU A 904 11.53 58.65 36.74
C GLU A 904 12.46 57.68 35.99
N VAL A 905 11.98 56.47 35.66
CA VAL A 905 12.60 55.56 34.69
C VAL A 905 11.49 54.86 33.89
N PRO A 906 11.64 54.63 32.57
CA PRO A 906 10.59 54.74 31.56
C PRO A 906 9.71 53.51 31.37
N ALA A 907 8.58 53.72 30.68
CA ALA A 907 7.73 52.68 30.11
C ALA A 907 8.52 51.74 29.18
N ASP A 908 8.74 50.49 29.62
CA ASP A 908 9.28 49.42 28.77
C ASP A 908 8.13 48.75 28.00
N ASN A 909 7.87 49.28 26.80
CA ASN A 909 7.12 48.59 25.76
C ASN A 909 8.06 47.59 25.05
N ARG A 910 8.10 46.34 25.52
CA ARG A 910 8.63 45.21 24.75
C ARG A 910 7.67 44.04 24.77
N ASP A 911 6.60 44.23 24.00
CA ASP A 911 5.80 43.16 23.40
C ASP A 911 6.61 42.58 22.22
N LEU A 912 7.33 41.48 22.45
CA LEU A 912 8.05 40.75 21.40
C LEU A 912 7.18 39.59 20.91
N ARG A 913 6.13 39.92 20.16
CA ARG A 913 5.59 39.02 19.13
C ARG A 913 6.48 39.16 17.89
N VAL A 914 7.24 38.12 17.58
CA VAL A 914 8.02 38.04 16.33
C VAL A 914 7.16 37.34 15.29
N SER A 915 6.63 38.10 14.34
CA SER A 915 6.12 37.56 13.06
C SER A 915 7.30 37.55 12.07
N PRO A 916 7.58 36.43 11.38
CA PRO A 916 8.65 36.37 10.41
C PRO A 916 8.13 36.83 9.05
N ASP A 917 8.55 38.02 8.65
CA ASP A 917 8.43 38.46 7.26
C ASP A 917 9.75 39.11 6.83
N LYS A 918 10.19 38.70 5.63
CA LYS A 918 11.26 39.26 4.79
C LYS A 918 12.72 38.81 4.96
N THR A 919 13.04 37.85 4.07
CA THR A 919 14.06 37.92 3.00
C THR A 919 15.53 38.14 3.35
N LEU A 920 16.29 37.08 3.09
CA LEU A 920 17.69 37.06 2.68
C LEU A 920 18.08 38.22 1.74
N GLU A 921 19.10 38.99 2.10
CA GLU A 921 20.08 39.51 1.15
C GLU A 921 21.47 39.07 1.61
N MET A 922 22.16 38.42 0.68
CA MET A 922 23.59 38.09 0.74
C MET A 922 24.40 39.39 0.80
N GLU A 923 25.45 39.43 1.62
CA GLU A 923 26.68 40.10 1.20
C GLU A 923 27.91 39.48 1.85
N ASN A 924 28.94 39.35 1.02
CA ASN A 924 30.14 38.55 1.19
C ASN A 924 31.02 38.96 2.39
N LEU A 925 31.60 37.96 3.06
CA LEU A 925 33.04 37.86 3.35
C LEU A 925 33.44 36.45 3.75
#